data_AF-A0A445BHF5-F1
#
_entry.id   AF-A0A445BHF5-F1
#
_cell.length_a   1.000
_cell.length_b   1.000
_cell.length_c   1.000
_cell.angle_alpha   90.00
_cell.angle_beta   90.00
_cell.angle_gamma   90.00
#
_symmetry.space_group_name_H-M   'P 1'
#
loop_
_entity.id
_entity.type
_entity.pdbx_description
1 polymer ?
#
loop_
_entity_poly.entity_id
_entity_poly.type
_entity_poly.pdbx_seq_one_letter_code
_entity_poly.pdbx_strand_id
1 'polypeptide(L)'
;MMRVAVVGGGISGLVSAYVLAKEGVNVTLYEKEDYLGGHAKTVNVDGIHLDLGFMLFNPATYPDMIEFLESLGIDMELSELSFAVSLDGGHGCEWGSRNGLSSLFAQKKNVFNPYFWQMIREIIKFKNDVIRQIPICGSIWPCSSERALSFSTFSVLSFCRNLQHLQLFGRSQWLTVKGGSHAYVEKVKEELVSRGVQVITNCEVELVSTLAKGCLVRCKDGSEETYESCIIATHAPDTLRLLGDEATYDERRILGAFQYVYRGYDDDHNYPMIAIGSDIFLHHDKNLMPQKPAAWSAINFLGCKNNRICVTYWLNILQNFGETKLPFLVTLNPEQTPENTLFKWSTGHLVPSVAAFKAAQELESIQGKRRIWFCSAYQGYEFHEDGLKAGMVAAYGILGRCCSLGTNPKHMEPSWKELGARHFVTRFLSSYITTGCLTLLEDGGTMYTFEGNNMKNSLKCVVKIHSPQFYWKIMTQADLGLADAYINGDFSLDDKDKGLLNLFMIFIKASIDSTNASNSKLKRNRGWWTPIFLTAGLASAKFFFKHYFRKNSLTQARRNISRHYDLSNELFALFLDETMTYSCAVFKARQRIFDTRNEDEDLKDAQMRKMSILIEKARIDSTHEVLDIGCGWGSFVIEVVKQTGCKCTGITLSMEQLKLAEKRVRDAGLQDHIKLLLCDYRELPKTFKYDRIISV
;
A
#
# COMPACT_ATOMS: atom_id res chain seq x y z
N MET A 1 23.18 11.51 -34.35
CA MET A 1 22.66 10.73 -33.20
C MET A 1 23.35 11.30 -31.98
N MET A 2 22.59 11.79 -31.00
CA MET A 2 23.14 12.46 -29.80
C MET A 2 24.10 11.52 -29.07
N ARG A 3 25.30 12.00 -28.71
CA ARG A 3 26.29 11.25 -27.90
C ARG A 3 26.29 11.76 -26.46
N VAL A 4 26.12 10.86 -25.51
CA VAL A 4 26.05 11.18 -24.07
C VAL A 4 27.06 10.36 -23.29
N ALA A 5 27.82 11.01 -22.42
CA ALA A 5 28.64 10.33 -21.41
C ALA A 5 27.84 10.13 -20.13
N VAL A 6 27.99 8.97 -19.49
CA VAL A 6 27.53 8.70 -18.13
C VAL A 6 28.75 8.34 -17.29
N VAL A 7 29.03 9.11 -16.24
CA VAL A 7 30.21 8.92 -15.38
C VAL A 7 29.77 8.33 -14.04
N GLY A 8 30.14 7.08 -13.78
CA GLY A 8 29.75 6.30 -12.61
C GLY A 8 28.76 5.19 -12.97
N GLY A 9 29.12 3.94 -12.73
CA GLY A 9 28.38 2.71 -13.04
C GLY A 9 27.56 2.15 -11.87
N GLY A 10 27.17 2.98 -10.91
CA GLY A 10 26.20 2.63 -9.88
C GLY A 10 24.75 2.61 -10.42
N ILE A 11 23.77 2.31 -9.55
CA ILE A 11 22.34 2.21 -9.95
C ILE A 11 21.84 3.44 -10.74
N SER A 12 22.21 4.66 -10.32
CA SER A 12 21.81 5.90 -11.00
C SER A 12 22.37 5.98 -12.42
N GLY A 13 23.64 5.64 -12.61
CA GLY A 13 24.30 5.65 -13.92
C GLY A 13 23.80 4.54 -14.84
N LEU A 14 23.64 3.33 -14.31
CA LEU A 14 23.10 2.18 -15.05
C LEU A 14 21.70 2.46 -15.58
N VAL A 15 20.80 2.99 -14.73
CA VAL A 15 19.44 3.34 -15.13
C VAL A 15 19.44 4.51 -16.11
N SER A 16 20.28 5.53 -15.90
CA SER A 16 20.41 6.65 -16.84
C SER A 16 20.81 6.16 -18.23
N ALA A 17 21.85 5.33 -18.31
CA ALA A 17 22.34 4.75 -19.56
C ALA A 17 21.26 3.86 -20.22
N TYR A 18 20.53 3.08 -19.41
CA TYR A 18 19.47 2.19 -19.89
C TYR A 18 18.32 2.96 -20.52
N VAL A 19 17.83 4.01 -19.85
CA VAL A 19 16.74 4.86 -20.36
C VAL A 19 17.15 5.56 -21.65
N LEU A 20 18.36 6.15 -21.70
CA LEU A 20 18.87 6.82 -22.90
C LEU A 20 19.05 5.84 -24.08
N ALA A 21 19.63 4.67 -23.83
CA ALA A 21 19.85 3.65 -24.85
C ALA A 21 18.54 3.09 -25.41
N LYS A 22 17.49 2.98 -24.58
CA LYS A 22 16.15 2.54 -25.02
C LYS A 22 15.54 3.51 -26.04
N GLU A 23 15.88 4.79 -25.97
CA GLU A 23 15.44 5.83 -26.92
C GLU A 23 16.43 6.02 -28.10
N GLY A 24 17.46 5.16 -28.22
CA GLY A 24 18.40 5.18 -29.33
C GLY A 24 19.49 6.26 -29.24
N VAL A 25 19.76 6.78 -28.05
CA VAL A 25 20.89 7.68 -27.79
C VAL A 25 22.19 6.87 -27.75
N ASN A 26 23.27 7.41 -28.32
CA ASN A 26 24.59 6.78 -28.26
C ASN A 26 25.26 7.11 -26.93
N VAL A 27 25.41 6.11 -26.05
CA VAL A 27 25.88 6.29 -24.68
C VAL A 27 27.24 5.64 -24.48
N THR A 28 28.13 6.35 -23.79
CA THR A 28 29.35 5.79 -23.19
C THR A 28 29.25 5.88 -21.67
N LEU A 29 29.35 4.73 -20.99
CA LEU A 29 29.33 4.61 -19.53
C LEU A 29 30.75 4.37 -19.02
N TYR A 30 31.26 5.28 -18.18
CA TYR A 30 32.57 5.18 -17.53
C TYR A 30 32.42 4.70 -16.08
N GLU A 31 33.19 3.70 -15.69
CA GLU A 31 33.28 3.19 -14.32
C GLU A 31 34.75 3.04 -13.91
N LYS A 32 35.10 3.53 -12.72
CA LYS A 32 36.46 3.50 -12.20
C LYS A 32 36.87 2.10 -11.76
N GLU A 33 35.94 1.32 -11.25
CA GLU A 33 36.15 -0.04 -10.80
C GLU A 33 36.12 -1.03 -11.97
N ASP A 34 36.55 -2.28 -11.74
CA ASP A 34 36.46 -3.37 -12.72
C ASP A 34 35.06 -4.00 -12.82
N TYR A 35 34.12 -3.55 -11.99
CA TYR A 35 32.74 -4.04 -11.91
C TYR A 35 31.72 -2.89 -11.92
N LEU A 36 30.48 -3.18 -12.33
CA LEU A 36 29.35 -2.26 -12.26
C LEU A 36 28.52 -2.50 -10.98
N GLY A 37 27.64 -1.55 -10.65
CA GLY A 37 26.66 -1.66 -9.56
C GLY A 37 26.98 -0.80 -8.34
N GLY A 38 28.24 -0.39 -8.15
CA GLY A 38 28.65 0.45 -7.01
C GLY A 38 28.30 -0.18 -5.66
N HIS A 39 27.36 0.42 -4.93
CA HIS A 39 26.88 -0.13 -3.64
C HIS A 39 26.03 -1.41 -3.77
N ALA A 40 25.60 -1.81 -4.97
CA ALA A 40 25.05 -3.14 -5.23
C ALA A 40 26.19 -4.20 -5.29
N LYS A 41 26.93 -4.33 -4.18
CA LYS A 41 28.12 -5.18 -4.09
C LYS A 41 27.74 -6.60 -3.67
N THR A 42 28.04 -7.56 -4.53
CA THR A 42 27.94 -9.00 -4.25
C THR A 42 29.34 -9.62 -4.19
N VAL A 43 29.57 -10.54 -3.26
CA VAL A 43 30.81 -11.32 -3.14
C VAL A 43 30.49 -12.81 -3.25
N ASN A 44 31.31 -13.56 -3.99
CA ASN A 44 31.17 -15.01 -4.10
C ASN A 44 32.06 -15.70 -3.06
N VAL A 45 31.45 -16.48 -2.16
CA VAL A 45 32.15 -17.34 -1.20
C VAL A 45 31.64 -18.77 -1.39
N ASP A 46 32.53 -19.68 -1.78
CA ASP A 46 32.23 -21.12 -1.99
C ASP A 46 31.02 -21.39 -2.91
N GLY A 47 30.86 -20.56 -3.95
CA GLY A 47 29.75 -20.67 -4.91
C GLY A 47 28.44 -20.03 -4.43
N ILE A 48 28.46 -19.34 -3.29
CA ILE A 48 27.33 -18.59 -2.76
C ILE A 48 27.57 -17.10 -3.00
N HIS A 49 26.64 -16.45 -3.69
CA HIS A 49 26.65 -15.01 -3.92
C HIS A 49 26.01 -14.27 -2.75
N LEU A 50 26.78 -13.44 -2.05
CA LEU A 50 26.40 -12.73 -0.84
C LEU A 50 26.36 -11.22 -1.10
N ASP A 51 25.19 -10.60 -1.01
CA ASP A 51 25.07 -9.14 -1.08
C ASP A 51 25.55 -8.48 0.21
N LEU A 52 26.37 -7.43 0.07
CA LEU A 52 26.94 -6.66 1.19
C LEU A 52 26.38 -5.25 1.30
N GLY A 53 25.80 -4.71 0.22
CA GLY A 53 25.21 -3.37 0.20
C GLY A 53 23.70 -3.41 -0.03
N PHE A 54 23.26 -3.48 -1.29
CA PHE A 54 21.84 -3.65 -1.61
C PHE A 54 21.35 -5.07 -1.34
N MET A 55 20.86 -5.30 -0.12
CA MET A 55 20.42 -6.62 0.32
C MET A 55 18.89 -6.79 0.25
N LEU A 56 18.14 -5.71 0.49
CA LEU A 56 16.71 -5.77 0.78
C LEU A 56 15.97 -4.54 0.27
N PHE A 57 14.73 -4.73 -0.13
CA PHE A 57 13.80 -3.68 -0.51
C PHE A 57 12.37 -4.08 -0.14
N ASN A 58 11.41 -3.17 -0.26
CA ASN A 58 10.00 -3.48 0.01
C ASN A 58 9.09 -2.71 -0.98
N PRO A 59 7.88 -3.23 -1.27
CA PRO A 59 6.99 -2.62 -2.25
C PRO A 59 6.56 -1.18 -2.00
N ALA A 60 6.66 -0.70 -0.76
CA ALA A 60 6.20 0.65 -0.43
C ALA A 60 7.26 1.73 -0.59
N THR A 61 8.54 1.39 -0.37
CA THR A 61 9.64 2.34 -0.54
C THR A 61 10.44 2.11 -1.81
N TYR A 62 10.21 1.01 -2.53
CA TYR A 62 10.88 0.65 -3.78
C TYR A 62 9.92 0.31 -4.95
N PRO A 63 8.82 1.06 -5.18
CA PRO A 63 7.89 0.73 -6.25
C PRO A 63 8.56 0.77 -7.64
N ASP A 64 9.37 1.79 -7.93
CA ASP A 64 9.99 1.95 -9.25
C ASP A 64 11.13 0.94 -9.46
N MET A 65 11.88 0.58 -8.41
CA MET A 65 12.86 -0.51 -8.48
C MET A 65 12.19 -1.86 -8.73
N ILE A 66 11.05 -2.16 -8.12
CA ILE A 66 10.32 -3.42 -8.38
C ILE A 66 9.88 -3.47 -9.83
N GLU A 67 9.25 -2.40 -10.34
CA GLU A 67 8.85 -2.32 -11.74
C GLU A 67 10.05 -2.49 -12.69
N PHE A 68 11.19 -1.87 -12.33
CA PHE A 68 12.43 -2.01 -13.09
C PHE A 68 12.95 -3.46 -13.10
N LEU A 69 13.01 -4.13 -11.95
CA LEU A 69 13.41 -5.54 -11.86
C LEU A 69 12.48 -6.47 -12.65
N GLU A 70 11.16 -6.26 -12.55
CA GLU A 70 10.15 -7.00 -13.32
C GLU A 70 10.34 -6.80 -14.82
N SER A 71 10.64 -5.57 -15.26
CA SER A 71 10.88 -5.26 -16.67
C SER A 71 12.12 -5.95 -17.24
N LEU A 72 13.10 -6.28 -16.39
CA LEU A 72 14.31 -7.02 -16.74
C LEU A 72 14.12 -8.53 -16.64
N GLY A 73 12.97 -9.00 -16.14
CA GLY A 73 12.70 -10.41 -15.87
C GLY A 73 13.49 -10.97 -14.68
N ILE A 74 13.85 -10.11 -13.71
CA ILE A 74 14.57 -10.51 -12.50
C ILE A 74 13.59 -10.98 -11.43
N ASP A 75 13.75 -12.22 -10.99
CA ASP A 75 12.97 -12.79 -9.90
C ASP A 75 13.30 -12.11 -8.56
N MET A 76 12.26 -11.90 -7.74
CA MET A 76 12.36 -11.39 -6.38
C MET A 76 11.73 -12.38 -5.41
N GLU A 77 12.26 -12.47 -4.20
CA GLU A 77 11.77 -13.41 -3.19
C GLU A 77 11.56 -12.74 -1.84
N LEU A 78 10.62 -13.26 -1.05
CA LEU A 78 10.34 -12.76 0.29
C LEU A 78 11.55 -12.97 1.20
N SER A 79 11.90 -11.94 1.95
CA SER A 79 12.97 -11.94 2.93
C SER A 79 12.46 -11.56 4.31
N GLU A 80 13.12 -12.07 5.35
CA GLU A 80 12.79 -11.78 6.74
C GLU A 80 13.66 -10.64 7.29
N LEU A 81 13.07 -9.47 7.49
CA LEU A 81 13.71 -8.41 8.27
C LEU A 81 13.27 -8.46 9.74
N SER A 82 14.14 -8.97 10.62
CA SER A 82 13.98 -8.92 12.06
C SER A 82 15.10 -8.08 12.73
N PHE A 83 14.80 -7.48 13.86
CA PHE A 83 15.74 -6.65 14.63
C PHE A 83 15.95 -7.17 16.05
N ALA A 84 17.19 -7.06 16.54
CA ALA A 84 17.60 -7.37 17.90
C ALA A 84 18.52 -6.31 18.50
N VAL A 85 18.47 -6.20 19.82
CA VAL A 85 19.36 -5.38 20.63
C VAL A 85 20.06 -6.27 21.63
N SER A 86 21.38 -6.17 21.73
CA SER A 86 22.20 -6.74 22.79
C SER A 86 23.17 -5.68 23.29
N LEU A 87 22.98 -5.22 24.53
CA LEU A 87 23.84 -4.21 25.15
C LEU A 87 24.79 -4.85 26.17
N ASP A 88 25.98 -4.27 26.30
CA ASP A 88 27.01 -4.67 27.25
C ASP A 88 27.35 -6.16 27.18
N GLY A 89 27.50 -6.68 25.96
CA GLY A 89 27.77 -8.10 25.72
C GLY A 89 26.69 -9.02 26.29
N GLY A 90 25.42 -8.60 26.25
CA GLY A 90 24.27 -9.35 26.77
C GLY A 90 24.06 -9.26 28.29
N HIS A 91 24.93 -8.57 29.04
CA HIS A 91 24.75 -8.37 30.48
C HIS A 91 23.67 -7.33 30.80
N GLY A 92 23.53 -6.33 29.93
CA GLY A 92 22.53 -5.27 30.04
C GLY A 92 21.14 -5.72 29.57
N CYS A 93 20.67 -5.12 28.48
CA CYS A 93 19.40 -5.43 27.85
C CYS A 93 19.64 -6.27 26.57
N GLU A 94 18.99 -7.43 26.51
CA GLU A 94 19.02 -8.29 25.32
C GLU A 94 17.61 -8.79 24.96
N TRP A 95 17.19 -8.54 23.72
CA TRP A 95 15.91 -8.96 23.16
C TRP A 95 15.93 -8.94 21.62
N GLY A 96 15.06 -9.71 20.99
CA GLY A 96 14.89 -9.74 19.55
C GLY A 96 13.42 -9.79 19.14
N SER A 97 13.15 -9.59 17.85
CA SER A 97 11.79 -9.63 17.31
C SER A 97 11.48 -10.90 16.54
N ARG A 98 12.49 -11.67 16.11
CA ARG A 98 12.39 -12.80 15.15
C ARG A 98 11.32 -13.84 15.48
N ASN A 99 11.34 -14.42 16.67
CA ASN A 99 10.46 -15.53 17.06
C ASN A 99 9.34 -15.12 18.02
N GLY A 100 8.89 -13.86 17.93
CA GLY A 100 7.83 -13.33 18.79
C GLY A 100 8.23 -13.32 20.25
N LEU A 101 7.41 -13.90 21.14
CA LEU A 101 7.63 -13.85 22.59
C LEU A 101 8.94 -14.52 23.02
N SER A 102 9.40 -15.56 22.33
CA SER A 102 10.65 -16.26 22.69
C SER A 102 11.88 -15.39 22.43
N SER A 103 11.87 -14.58 21.36
CA SER A 103 12.92 -13.59 21.09
C SER A 103 12.77 -12.35 21.96
N LEU A 104 11.54 -11.88 22.19
CA LEU A 104 11.27 -10.70 23.02
C LEU A 104 11.74 -10.91 24.47
N PHE A 105 11.52 -12.13 24.99
CA PHE A 105 11.95 -12.56 26.31
C PHE A 105 13.12 -13.54 26.25
N ALA A 106 14.00 -13.39 25.25
CA ALA A 106 15.25 -14.16 25.16
C ALA A 106 16.02 -14.10 26.49
N GLN A 107 16.00 -12.93 27.13
CA GLN A 107 16.36 -12.75 28.52
C GLN A 107 15.11 -12.82 29.42
N LYS A 108 14.85 -14.00 30.02
CA LYS A 108 13.65 -14.26 30.85
C LYS A 108 13.42 -13.26 31.98
N LYS A 109 14.49 -12.67 32.53
CA LYS A 109 14.43 -11.63 33.59
C LYS A 109 13.63 -10.39 33.16
N ASN A 110 13.54 -10.13 31.85
CA ASN A 110 12.80 -9.00 31.29
C ASN A 110 11.28 -9.09 31.49
N VAL A 111 10.73 -10.30 31.68
CA VAL A 111 9.29 -10.51 31.94
C VAL A 111 8.85 -9.76 33.20
N PHE A 112 9.73 -9.68 34.20
CA PHE A 112 9.44 -9.04 35.49
C PHE A 112 10.06 -7.64 35.60
N ASN A 113 10.71 -7.14 34.54
CA ASN A 113 11.38 -5.84 34.56
C ASN A 113 10.39 -4.73 34.13
N PRO A 114 9.94 -3.85 35.04
CA PRO A 114 8.99 -2.79 34.71
C PRO A 114 9.57 -1.79 33.69
N TYR A 115 10.87 -1.53 33.71
CA TYR A 115 11.54 -0.66 32.72
C TYR A 115 11.54 -1.27 31.32
N PHE A 116 11.62 -2.61 31.21
CA PHE A 116 11.51 -3.28 29.92
C PHE A 116 10.10 -3.13 29.33
N TRP A 117 9.07 -3.32 30.15
CA TRP A 117 7.68 -3.08 29.71
C TRP A 117 7.40 -1.62 29.39
N GLN A 118 7.98 -0.68 30.14
CA GLN A 118 7.93 0.74 29.81
C GLN A 118 8.63 1.01 28.47
N MET A 119 9.80 0.42 28.23
CA MET A 119 10.51 0.53 26.94
C MET A 119 9.66 -0.01 25.79
N ILE A 120 9.05 -1.19 25.92
CA ILE A 120 8.16 -1.76 24.89
C ILE A 120 6.96 -0.83 24.64
N ARG A 121 6.30 -0.36 25.71
CA ARG A 121 5.20 0.60 25.60
C ARG A 121 5.64 1.90 24.93
N GLU A 122 6.84 2.37 25.24
CA GLU A 122 7.41 3.58 24.66
C GLU A 122 7.82 3.37 23.22
N ILE A 123 8.46 2.26 22.81
CA ILE A 123 8.73 1.89 21.40
C ILE A 123 7.44 1.94 20.57
N ILE A 124 6.34 1.44 21.14
CA ILE A 124 5.01 1.46 20.51
C ILE A 124 4.42 2.89 20.47
N LYS A 125 4.68 3.73 21.48
CA LYS A 125 4.26 5.15 21.53
C LYS A 125 5.21 6.07 20.74
N PHE A 126 6.43 5.59 20.42
CA PHE A 126 7.61 6.35 19.98
C PHE A 126 7.53 6.90 18.57
N LYS A 127 6.37 6.80 17.90
CA LYS A 127 6.15 7.52 16.65
C LYS A 127 6.31 9.05 16.83
N ASN A 128 6.31 9.55 18.08
CA ASN A 128 6.38 10.98 18.40
C ASN A 128 7.58 11.46 19.24
N ASP A 129 8.43 10.58 19.81
CA ASP A 129 9.54 11.00 20.68
C ASP A 129 10.91 10.66 20.06
N VAL A 130 11.94 11.47 20.31
CA VAL A 130 13.18 11.56 19.48
C VAL A 130 14.39 10.84 20.08
N ILE A 131 14.44 10.67 21.40
CA ILE A 131 15.69 10.38 22.13
C ILE A 131 16.17 8.91 22.04
N ARG A 132 15.39 7.97 21.49
CA ARG A 132 15.77 6.55 21.34
C ARG A 132 16.09 6.12 19.90
N GLN A 133 16.36 7.08 19.02
CA GLN A 133 16.65 6.84 17.60
C GLN A 133 18.06 6.24 17.35
N ILE A 134 18.99 6.30 18.31
CA ILE A 134 20.39 5.92 18.12
C ILE A 134 20.57 4.48 17.59
N PRO A 135 19.92 3.43 18.14
CA PRO A 135 20.11 2.08 17.64
C PRO A 135 19.61 1.88 16.20
N ILE A 136 18.53 2.57 15.84
CA ILE A 136 17.92 2.50 14.51
C ILE A 136 18.77 3.30 13.53
N CYS A 137 19.05 4.58 13.84
CA CYS A 137 19.94 5.42 13.06
C CYS A 137 21.28 4.73 12.82
N GLY A 138 21.84 4.10 13.85
CA GLY A 138 23.11 3.41 13.76
C GLY A 138 23.10 2.10 12.97
N SER A 139 21.96 1.41 12.91
CA SER A 139 21.79 0.25 12.03
C SER A 139 21.76 0.64 10.56
N ILE A 140 21.39 1.87 10.23
CA ILE A 140 21.14 2.32 8.86
C ILE A 140 22.25 3.24 8.37
N TRP A 141 22.53 4.28 9.14
CA TRP A 141 23.64 5.21 8.93
C TRP A 141 24.74 4.83 9.92
N PRO A 142 25.80 4.16 9.45
CA PRO A 142 26.97 3.86 10.27
C PRO A 142 27.67 5.16 10.71
N CYS A 143 27.18 5.75 11.80
CA CYS A 143 27.61 7.03 12.35
C CYS A 143 27.78 6.92 13.87
N SER A 144 28.38 7.94 14.50
CA SER A 144 28.50 7.99 15.95
C SER A 144 27.18 8.30 16.64
N SER A 145 27.04 7.93 17.92
CA SER A 145 25.85 8.27 18.72
C SER A 145 25.59 9.77 18.80
N GLU A 146 26.62 10.59 18.96
CA GLU A 146 26.51 12.05 18.95
C GLU A 146 26.00 12.58 17.60
N ARG A 147 26.40 11.94 16.50
CA ARG A 147 25.98 12.33 15.16
C ARG A 147 24.56 11.85 14.84
N ALA A 148 24.16 10.68 15.31
CA ALA A 148 22.76 10.24 15.23
C ALA A 148 21.81 11.23 15.93
N LEU A 149 22.25 11.88 17.01
CA LEU A 149 21.50 12.92 17.71
C LEU A 149 21.44 14.26 16.97
N SER A 150 22.35 14.51 16.02
CA SER A 150 22.33 15.73 15.19
C SER A 150 21.49 15.60 13.92
N PHE A 151 20.95 14.41 13.64
CA PHE A 151 20.07 14.19 12.50
C PHE A 151 18.76 14.99 12.66
N SER A 152 18.24 15.47 11.54
CA SER A 152 16.90 16.07 11.50
C SER A 152 15.87 15.05 11.98
N THR A 153 15.18 15.37 13.07
CA THR A 153 14.08 14.56 13.59
C THR A 153 13.04 14.25 12.51
N PHE A 154 12.72 15.24 11.67
CA PHE A 154 11.79 15.04 10.56
C PHE A 154 12.30 14.00 9.57
N SER A 155 13.59 14.01 9.23
CA SER A 155 14.19 13.05 8.31
C SER A 155 14.20 11.64 8.90
N VAL A 156 14.60 11.49 10.17
CA VAL A 156 14.63 10.17 10.84
C VAL A 156 13.22 9.63 11.06
N LEU A 157 12.24 10.47 11.45
CA LEU A 157 10.86 10.01 11.62
C LEU A 157 10.19 9.69 10.28
N SER A 158 10.44 10.47 9.23
CA SER A 158 9.97 10.17 7.88
C SER A 158 10.56 8.85 7.38
N PHE A 159 11.84 8.63 7.65
CA PHE A 159 12.54 7.38 7.37
C PHE A 159 11.93 6.18 8.14
N CYS A 160 11.77 6.29 9.47
CA CYS A 160 11.21 5.22 10.30
C CYS A 160 9.76 4.89 9.93
N ARG A 161 8.99 5.91 9.54
CA ARG A 161 7.63 5.75 9.00
C ARG A 161 7.65 4.97 7.69
N ASN A 162 8.59 5.26 6.79
CA ASN A 162 8.64 4.66 5.47
C ASN A 162 9.12 3.19 5.51
N LEU A 163 10.06 2.82 6.38
CA LEU A 163 10.64 1.46 6.41
C LEU A 163 10.08 0.53 7.49
N GLN A 164 9.16 1.00 8.33
CA GLN A 164 8.46 0.17 9.33
C GLN A 164 9.36 -0.64 10.29
N HIS A 165 10.63 -0.24 10.47
CA HIS A 165 11.61 -0.90 11.36
C HIS A 165 11.16 -1.06 12.82
N LEU A 166 10.10 -0.35 13.24
CA LEU A 166 9.63 -0.28 14.63
C LEU A 166 8.49 -1.25 14.97
N GLN A 167 8.02 -2.09 14.03
CA GLN A 167 6.91 -3.01 14.31
C GLN A 167 7.39 -4.27 15.05
N LEU A 168 7.09 -4.37 16.35
CA LEU A 168 7.31 -5.57 17.16
C LEU A 168 6.43 -6.76 16.72
N PHE A 169 5.28 -6.50 16.08
CA PHE A 169 4.32 -7.51 15.63
C PHE A 169 3.69 -7.11 14.29
N GLY A 170 3.54 -8.06 13.36
CA GLY A 170 2.86 -7.85 12.06
C GLY A 170 3.72 -7.19 10.98
N ARG A 171 4.94 -7.71 10.77
CA ARG A 171 5.99 -7.13 9.92
C ARG A 171 5.57 -6.91 8.47
N SER A 172 6.10 -5.86 7.86
CA SER A 172 6.07 -5.61 6.42
C SER A 172 6.83 -6.71 5.68
N GLN A 173 6.36 -7.03 4.48
CA GLN A 173 7.04 -7.97 3.60
C GLN A 173 8.23 -7.28 2.95
N TRP A 174 9.42 -7.82 3.22
CA TRP A 174 10.65 -7.42 2.55
C TRP A 174 10.94 -8.39 1.42
N LEU A 175 11.63 -7.89 0.40
CA LEU A 175 12.05 -8.62 -0.78
C LEU A 175 13.57 -8.55 -0.88
N THR A 176 14.16 -9.58 -1.47
CA THR A 176 15.55 -9.60 -1.92
C THR A 176 15.60 -10.09 -3.36
N VAL A 177 16.67 -9.76 -4.09
CA VAL A 177 16.86 -10.21 -5.46
C VAL A 177 17.29 -11.67 -5.43
N LYS A 178 16.54 -12.54 -6.13
CA LYS A 178 16.88 -13.96 -6.17
C LYS A 178 18.20 -14.14 -6.93
N GLY A 179 19.19 -14.76 -6.29
CA GLY A 179 20.55 -14.88 -6.83
C GLY A 179 21.45 -13.68 -6.56
N GLY A 180 20.97 -12.69 -5.81
CA GLY A 180 21.72 -11.52 -5.37
C GLY A 180 21.68 -10.34 -6.35
N SER A 181 22.05 -9.17 -5.86
CA SER A 181 22.01 -7.90 -6.59
C SER A 181 22.85 -7.89 -7.88
N HIS A 182 23.94 -8.65 -7.93
CA HIS A 182 24.72 -8.85 -9.15
C HIS A 182 23.89 -9.36 -10.35
N ALA A 183 22.85 -10.16 -10.11
CA ALA A 183 22.02 -10.72 -11.18
C ALA A 183 21.35 -9.61 -12.02
N TYR A 184 20.77 -8.58 -11.38
CA TYR A 184 20.18 -7.48 -12.13
C TYR A 184 21.24 -6.58 -12.76
N VAL A 185 22.38 -6.39 -12.09
CA VAL A 185 23.48 -5.56 -12.62
C VAL A 185 24.03 -6.14 -13.92
N GLU A 186 24.31 -7.44 -13.97
CA GLU A 186 24.73 -8.09 -15.22
C GLU A 186 23.63 -8.07 -16.27
N LYS A 187 22.36 -8.26 -15.86
CA LYS A 187 21.25 -8.18 -16.81
C LYS A 187 21.12 -6.79 -17.47
N VAL A 188 21.30 -5.73 -16.69
CA VAL A 188 21.32 -4.36 -17.22
C VAL A 188 22.52 -4.16 -18.14
N LYS A 189 23.70 -4.64 -17.77
CA LYS A 189 24.89 -4.58 -18.63
C LYS A 189 24.70 -5.30 -19.97
N GLU A 190 24.12 -6.50 -19.97
CA GLU A 190 23.76 -7.22 -21.19
C GLU A 190 22.82 -6.40 -22.09
N GLU A 191 21.76 -5.82 -21.50
CA GLU A 191 20.82 -4.94 -22.22
C GLU A 191 21.52 -3.70 -22.78
N LEU A 192 22.41 -3.06 -22.02
CA LEU A 192 23.18 -1.89 -22.47
C LEU A 192 24.07 -2.25 -23.67
N VAL A 193 24.86 -3.33 -23.55
CA VAL A 193 25.78 -3.77 -24.62
C VAL A 193 25.00 -4.18 -25.88
N SER A 194 23.88 -4.90 -25.74
CA SER A 194 23.04 -5.28 -26.88
C SER A 194 22.43 -4.09 -27.62
N ARG A 195 22.28 -2.94 -26.95
CA ARG A 195 21.81 -1.67 -27.52
C ARG A 195 22.94 -0.79 -28.04
N GLY A 196 24.19 -1.26 -28.00
CA GLY A 196 25.35 -0.55 -28.53
C GLY A 196 25.94 0.48 -27.57
N VAL A 197 25.61 0.43 -26.27
CA VAL A 197 26.24 1.27 -25.25
C VAL A 197 27.68 0.82 -25.03
N GLN A 198 28.61 1.78 -25.04
CA GLN A 198 30.02 1.52 -24.74
C GLN A 198 30.22 1.55 -23.23
N VAL A 199 30.46 0.40 -22.61
CA VAL A 199 30.75 0.29 -21.18
C VAL A 199 32.25 0.17 -20.98
N ILE A 200 32.86 1.17 -20.31
CA ILE A 200 34.29 1.26 -20.06
C ILE A 200 34.51 1.17 -18.55
N THR A 201 34.95 0.00 -18.08
CA THR A 201 35.39 -0.22 -16.69
C THR A 201 36.89 0.05 -16.54
N ASN A 202 37.40 0.13 -15.30
CA ASN A 202 38.79 0.51 -15.02
C ASN A 202 39.21 1.88 -15.61
N CYS A 203 38.25 2.78 -15.87
CA CYS A 203 38.52 4.16 -16.36
C CYS A 203 38.05 5.14 -15.30
N GLU A 204 38.97 5.60 -14.46
CA GLU A 204 38.66 6.71 -13.55
C GLU A 204 38.68 8.01 -14.35
N VAL A 205 37.50 8.64 -14.48
CA VAL A 205 37.40 10.00 -15.01
C VAL A 205 38.09 10.97 -14.05
N GLU A 206 38.95 11.81 -14.58
CA GLU A 206 39.67 12.86 -13.86
C GLU A 206 38.94 14.19 -13.92
N LEU A 207 38.42 14.56 -15.10
CA LEU A 207 37.82 15.86 -15.36
C LEU A 207 36.60 15.75 -16.29
N VAL A 208 35.56 16.52 -15.97
CA VAL A 208 34.43 16.83 -16.86
C VAL A 208 34.39 18.34 -17.05
N SER A 209 34.72 18.81 -18.26
CA SER A 209 34.79 20.22 -18.61
C SER A 209 33.71 20.59 -19.63
N THR A 210 33.20 21.83 -19.57
CA THR A 210 32.20 22.32 -20.52
C THR A 210 32.84 22.98 -21.74
N LEU A 211 32.41 22.57 -22.93
CA LEU A 211 32.83 23.14 -24.20
C LEU A 211 31.69 23.97 -24.82
N ALA A 212 32.02 24.85 -25.78
CA ALA A 212 31.02 25.62 -26.52
C ALA A 212 29.95 24.75 -27.21
N LYS A 213 30.30 23.50 -27.57
CA LYS A 213 29.41 22.52 -28.21
C LYS A 213 29.47 21.15 -27.51
N GLY A 214 29.26 21.13 -26.19
CA GLY A 214 29.13 19.87 -25.44
C GLY A 214 29.98 19.85 -24.17
N CYS A 215 30.49 18.68 -23.83
CA CYS A 215 31.35 18.44 -22.68
C CYS A 215 32.53 17.54 -23.04
N LEU A 216 33.69 17.83 -22.45
CA LEU A 216 34.88 17.00 -22.53
C LEU A 216 34.94 16.11 -21.29
N VAL A 217 35.19 14.81 -21.50
CA VAL A 217 35.47 13.84 -20.45
C VAL A 217 36.93 13.39 -20.62
N ARG A 218 37.74 13.54 -19.57
CA ARG A 218 39.14 13.10 -19.52
C ARG A 218 39.29 12.01 -18.47
N CYS A 219 39.82 10.84 -18.84
CA CYS A 219 40.22 9.80 -17.88
C CYS A 219 41.67 10.02 -17.40
N LYS A 220 41.99 9.45 -16.23
CA LYS A 220 43.34 9.53 -15.62
C LYS A 220 44.46 8.92 -16.46
N ASP A 221 44.14 8.03 -17.40
CA ASP A 221 45.08 7.47 -18.36
C ASP A 221 45.48 8.46 -19.47
N GLY A 222 44.89 9.67 -19.46
CA GLY A 222 45.11 10.73 -20.44
C GLY A 222 44.18 10.65 -21.65
N SER A 223 43.29 9.65 -21.72
CA SER A 223 42.30 9.58 -22.79
C SER A 223 41.25 10.69 -22.64
N GLU A 224 40.84 11.26 -23.78
CA GLU A 224 39.91 12.38 -23.84
C GLU A 224 38.85 12.11 -24.91
N GLU A 225 37.60 12.38 -24.58
CA GLU A 225 36.50 12.27 -25.52
C GLU A 225 35.43 13.34 -25.30
N THR A 226 34.82 13.80 -26.40
CA THR A 226 33.81 14.86 -26.40
C THR A 226 32.41 14.31 -26.64
N TYR A 227 31.45 14.83 -25.88
CA TYR A 227 30.04 14.43 -25.89
C TYR A 227 29.13 15.65 -26.02
N GLU A 228 27.91 15.47 -26.52
CA GLU A 228 26.93 16.57 -26.58
C GLU A 228 26.36 16.91 -25.21
N SER A 229 26.36 15.95 -24.29
CA SER A 229 25.87 16.08 -22.91
C SER A 229 26.52 15.03 -22.01
N CYS A 230 26.56 15.29 -20.71
CA CYS A 230 27.10 14.37 -19.71
C CYS A 230 26.13 14.21 -18.54
N ILE A 231 26.00 12.98 -18.03
CA ILE A 231 25.40 12.67 -16.74
C ILE A 231 26.52 12.28 -15.78
N ILE A 232 26.66 12.98 -14.67
CA ILE A 232 27.58 12.60 -13.60
C ILE A 232 26.79 11.87 -12.51
N ALA A 233 27.03 10.56 -12.43
CA ALA A 233 26.36 9.61 -11.56
C ALA A 233 27.15 9.23 -10.30
N THR A 234 28.13 10.07 -9.91
CA THR A 234 29.01 9.86 -8.75
C THR A 234 28.48 10.52 -7.47
N HIS A 235 29.13 10.27 -6.33
CA HIS A 235 28.85 11.01 -5.09
C HIS A 235 29.21 12.49 -5.26
N ALA A 236 28.52 13.37 -4.53
CA ALA A 236 28.65 14.82 -4.70
C ALA A 236 30.09 15.37 -4.52
N PRO A 237 30.92 14.89 -3.57
CA PRO A 237 32.32 15.32 -3.48
C PRO A 237 33.15 14.91 -4.70
N ASP A 238 32.91 13.71 -5.22
CA ASP A 238 33.57 13.23 -6.44
C ASP A 238 33.12 14.05 -7.64
N THR A 239 31.83 14.39 -7.73
CA THR A 239 31.30 15.30 -8.75
C THR A 239 32.01 16.66 -8.72
N LEU A 240 32.18 17.26 -7.54
CA LEU A 240 32.88 18.55 -7.41
C LEU A 240 34.36 18.43 -7.80
N ARG A 241 35.01 17.31 -7.49
CA ARG A 241 36.38 17.01 -7.93
C ARG A 241 36.46 16.91 -9.46
N LEU A 242 35.52 16.20 -10.08
CA LEU A 242 35.42 16.05 -11.53
C LEU A 242 35.17 17.37 -12.25
N LEU A 243 34.40 18.29 -11.66
CA LEU A 243 34.14 19.61 -12.24
C LEU A 243 35.33 20.59 -12.04
N GLY A 244 36.20 20.32 -11.07
CA GLY A 244 37.39 21.13 -10.78
C GLY A 244 37.07 22.61 -10.55
N ASP A 245 37.87 23.49 -11.15
CA ASP A 245 37.70 24.95 -11.06
C ASP A 245 36.46 25.47 -11.82
N GLU A 246 35.97 24.70 -12.81
CA GLU A 246 34.80 25.09 -13.59
C GLU A 246 33.49 24.96 -12.83
N ALA A 247 33.45 24.31 -11.66
CA ALA A 247 32.23 24.23 -10.86
C ALA A 247 31.74 25.64 -10.50
N THR A 248 30.50 25.95 -10.89
CA THR A 248 29.84 27.24 -10.65
C THR A 248 29.58 27.45 -9.15
N TYR A 249 29.29 28.69 -8.76
CA TYR A 249 28.92 29.00 -7.38
C TYR A 249 27.73 28.15 -6.88
N ASP A 250 26.68 28.03 -7.69
CA ASP A 250 25.48 27.25 -7.33
C ASP A 250 25.79 25.75 -7.24
N GLU A 251 26.56 25.20 -8.18
CA GLU A 251 26.99 23.80 -8.13
C GLU A 251 27.81 23.50 -6.87
N ARG A 252 28.79 24.37 -6.52
CA ARG A 252 29.58 24.21 -5.29
C ARG A 252 28.73 24.31 -4.04
N ARG A 253 27.80 25.26 -3.97
CA ARG A 253 26.92 25.48 -2.83
C ARG A 253 25.95 24.30 -2.62
N ILE A 254 25.33 23.82 -3.69
CA ILE A 254 24.34 22.73 -3.64
C ILE A 254 25.04 21.40 -3.43
N LEU A 255 25.99 21.03 -4.30
CA LEU A 255 26.68 19.74 -4.20
C LEU A 255 27.56 19.65 -2.94
N GLY A 256 28.14 20.78 -2.49
CA GLY A 256 28.95 20.83 -1.27
C GLY A 256 28.16 20.67 0.03
N ALA A 257 26.83 20.76 -0.01
CA ALA A 257 25.97 20.47 1.14
C ALA A 257 25.88 18.97 1.45
N PHE A 258 26.19 18.11 0.48
CA PHE A 258 26.17 16.66 0.63
C PHE A 258 27.52 16.16 1.15
N GLN A 259 27.63 16.02 2.47
CA GLN A 259 28.85 15.57 3.12
C GLN A 259 28.92 14.06 3.17
N TYR A 260 30.05 13.48 2.75
CA TYR A 260 30.34 12.06 2.85
C TYR A 260 31.42 11.81 3.90
N VAL A 261 31.32 10.68 4.59
CA VAL A 261 32.38 10.22 5.50
C VAL A 261 33.19 9.12 4.82
N TYR A 262 34.44 9.43 4.45
CA TYR A 262 35.42 8.48 3.93
C TYR A 262 36.50 8.18 4.96
N ARG A 263 37.24 7.08 4.78
CA ARG A 263 38.45 6.80 5.57
C ARG A 263 39.57 7.73 5.14
N GLY A 264 40.17 8.44 6.10
CA GLY A 264 41.45 9.12 5.94
C GLY A 264 42.62 8.19 6.25
N TYR A 265 43.63 8.21 5.39
CA TYR A 265 45.04 8.09 5.79
C TYR A 265 45.56 9.52 6.04
N ASP A 266 46.49 9.66 6.96
CA ASP A 266 47.01 10.90 7.55
C ASP A 266 47.77 11.82 6.58
N ASP A 267 48.08 13.04 7.09
CA ASP A 267 49.27 13.86 6.77
C ASP A 267 49.23 15.05 5.78
N ASP A 268 48.14 15.81 5.64
CA ASP A 268 48.35 17.24 5.29
C ASP A 268 47.30 18.22 5.84
N HIS A 269 47.80 19.32 6.37
CA HIS A 269 47.10 20.30 7.21
C HIS A 269 46.10 21.18 6.43
N ASN A 270 44.79 21.16 6.78
CA ASN A 270 44.00 22.38 7.06
C ASN A 270 42.47 22.24 7.27
N TYR A 271 41.88 21.04 7.36
CA TYR A 271 40.43 20.92 7.62
C TYR A 271 40.12 19.86 8.69
N PRO A 272 39.21 20.12 9.66
CA PRO A 272 38.83 19.13 10.65
C PRO A 272 37.86 18.13 10.00
N MET A 273 38.38 17.13 9.29
CA MET A 273 37.60 15.99 8.81
C MET A 273 37.52 14.92 9.90
N ILE A 274 36.34 14.78 10.52
CA ILE A 274 36.04 13.70 11.46
C ILE A 274 35.84 12.40 10.66
N ALA A 275 36.90 11.61 10.56
CA ALA A 275 36.96 10.33 9.85
C ALA A 275 36.29 9.19 10.65
N ILE A 276 35.15 8.70 10.17
CA ILE A 276 34.59 7.39 10.53
C ILE A 276 34.06 6.75 9.25
N GLY A 277 34.95 6.29 8.36
CA GLY A 277 34.54 5.44 7.24
C GLY A 277 33.87 4.16 7.74
N SER A 278 32.96 3.60 6.95
CA SER A 278 32.26 2.37 7.31
C SER A 278 33.02 1.16 6.79
N ASP A 279 33.76 0.53 7.70
CA ASP A 279 34.37 -0.76 7.41
C ASP A 279 33.30 -1.85 7.59
N ILE A 280 33.08 -2.60 6.52
CA ILE A 280 32.13 -3.69 6.40
C ILE A 280 32.93 -4.98 6.33
N PHE A 281 32.73 -5.86 7.30
CA PHE A 281 33.43 -7.14 7.37
C PHE A 281 32.44 -8.27 7.16
N LEU A 282 32.70 -9.13 6.17
CA LEU A 282 32.02 -10.43 6.01
C LEU A 282 32.84 -11.49 6.75
N HIS A 283 32.21 -12.23 7.67
CA HIS A 283 32.88 -13.19 8.55
C HIS A 283 31.94 -14.29 9.08
N HIS A 284 32.50 -15.20 9.87
CA HIS A 284 31.77 -16.24 10.61
C HIS A 284 31.77 -16.06 12.14
N ASP A 285 32.40 -14.99 12.65
CA ASP A 285 32.48 -14.69 14.09
C ASP A 285 31.12 -14.52 14.79
N LYS A 286 30.72 -15.53 15.57
CA LYS A 286 29.48 -15.50 16.37
C LYS A 286 29.57 -14.63 17.61
N ASN A 287 30.75 -14.17 18.01
CA ASN A 287 30.92 -13.28 19.16
C ASN A 287 30.32 -11.90 18.88
N LEU A 288 30.14 -11.55 17.60
CA LEU A 288 29.46 -10.35 17.13
C LEU A 288 27.96 -10.59 16.91
N MET A 289 27.34 -11.49 17.69
CA MET A 289 25.90 -11.72 17.72
C MET A 289 25.39 -11.63 19.18
N PRO A 290 24.08 -11.47 19.41
CA PRO A 290 23.52 -11.54 20.76
C PRO A 290 23.91 -12.85 21.46
N GLN A 291 24.17 -12.78 22.77
CA GLN A 291 24.66 -13.91 23.56
C GLN A 291 23.60 -15.02 23.69
N LYS A 292 22.32 -14.66 23.70
CA LYS A 292 21.21 -15.62 23.60
C LYS A 292 20.84 -15.85 22.13
N PRO A 293 21.00 -17.07 21.59
CA PRO A 293 20.56 -17.41 20.23
C PRO A 293 19.07 -17.13 19.98
N ALA A 294 18.24 -17.18 21.03
CA ALA A 294 16.82 -16.83 20.93
C ALA A 294 16.59 -15.36 20.51
N ALA A 295 17.54 -14.46 20.78
CA ALA A 295 17.46 -13.06 20.37
C ALA A 295 17.94 -12.81 18.94
N TRP A 296 18.65 -13.77 18.32
CA TRP A 296 19.22 -13.58 16.99
C TRP A 296 18.14 -13.17 15.98
N SER A 297 18.43 -12.07 15.29
CA SER A 297 17.55 -11.49 14.28
C SER A 297 18.38 -11.17 13.04
N ALA A 298 17.72 -10.71 11.98
CA ALA A 298 18.39 -10.35 10.74
C ALA A 298 19.38 -9.19 10.91
N ILE A 299 19.03 -8.20 11.75
CA ILE A 299 19.88 -7.07 12.15
C ILE A 299 20.06 -7.13 13.67
N ASN A 300 21.30 -7.07 14.14
CA ASN A 300 21.65 -7.19 15.55
C ASN A 300 22.49 -5.98 15.97
N PHE A 301 21.92 -5.10 16.78
CA PHE A 301 22.61 -3.95 17.36
C PHE A 301 23.35 -4.37 18.63
N LEU A 302 24.67 -4.22 18.66
CA LEU A 302 25.53 -4.68 19.77
C LEU A 302 25.94 -3.55 20.74
N GLY A 303 25.38 -2.35 20.56
CA GLY A 303 25.71 -1.18 21.38
C GLY A 303 26.65 -0.18 20.70
N CYS A 304 26.97 0.89 21.44
CA CYS A 304 27.94 1.89 21.06
C CYS A 304 29.15 1.80 22.00
N LYS A 305 30.35 1.59 21.45
CA LYS A 305 31.62 1.72 22.20
C LYS A 305 32.52 2.72 21.50
N ASN A 306 33.20 3.58 22.27
CA ASN A 306 34.06 4.65 21.73
C ASN A 306 33.37 5.51 20.65
N ASN A 307 32.08 5.83 20.85
CA ASN A 307 31.26 6.58 19.89
C ASN A 307 31.10 5.90 18.51
N ARG A 308 31.41 4.61 18.35
CA ARG A 308 31.13 3.82 17.13
C ARG A 308 29.97 2.88 17.37
N ILE A 309 29.06 2.85 16.40
CA ILE A 309 27.93 1.91 16.41
C ILE A 309 28.36 0.62 15.73
N CYS A 310 28.17 -0.51 16.41
CA CYS A 310 28.46 -1.85 15.89
C CYS A 310 27.15 -2.59 15.62
N VAL A 311 26.94 -2.98 14.36
CA VAL A 311 25.72 -3.66 13.89
C VAL A 311 26.11 -4.86 13.04
N THR A 312 25.51 -6.00 13.35
CA THR A 312 25.75 -7.26 12.63
C THR A 312 24.49 -7.70 11.88
N TYR A 313 24.64 -7.90 10.58
CA TYR A 313 23.64 -8.47 9.67
C TYR A 313 23.85 -9.98 9.54
N TRP A 314 22.79 -10.75 9.70
CA TRP A 314 22.82 -12.20 9.49
C TRP A 314 22.29 -12.53 8.09
N LEU A 315 23.22 -12.74 7.14
CA LEU A 315 22.89 -12.85 5.72
C LEU A 315 22.06 -14.09 5.38
N ASN A 316 22.21 -15.19 6.12
CA ASN A 316 21.48 -16.43 5.83
C ASN A 316 19.96 -16.24 5.86
N ILE A 317 19.45 -15.42 6.78
CA ILE A 317 18.01 -15.13 6.85
C ILE A 317 17.62 -14.01 5.89
N LEU A 318 18.49 -13.01 5.73
CA LEU A 318 18.23 -11.87 4.84
C LEU A 318 18.18 -12.25 3.37
N GLN A 319 18.96 -13.25 2.96
CA GLN A 319 19.11 -13.67 1.56
C GLN A 319 18.70 -15.15 1.38
N ASN A 320 17.90 -15.69 2.31
CA ASN A 320 17.28 -17.02 2.24
C ASN A 320 18.21 -18.23 2.01
N PHE A 321 19.47 -18.19 2.47
CA PHE A 321 20.41 -19.32 2.34
C PHE A 321 20.16 -20.47 3.33
N GLY A 322 19.21 -20.32 4.25
CA GLY A 322 18.84 -21.33 5.25
C GLY A 322 19.72 -21.33 6.51
N GLU A 323 19.17 -21.84 7.61
CA GLU A 323 19.79 -21.79 8.96
C GLU A 323 20.74 -22.95 9.27
N THR A 324 20.77 -23.99 8.43
CA THR A 324 21.56 -25.20 8.66
C THR A 324 23.03 -25.08 8.25
N LYS A 325 23.40 -23.94 7.64
CA LYS A 325 24.77 -23.63 7.22
C LYS A 325 25.49 -22.77 8.27
N LEU A 326 26.82 -22.73 8.18
CA LEU A 326 27.64 -21.78 8.94
C LEU A 326 27.10 -20.34 8.71
N PRO A 327 26.99 -19.48 9.74
CA PRO A 327 26.37 -18.17 9.57
C PRO A 327 27.31 -17.23 8.82
N PHE A 328 26.84 -16.65 7.72
CA PHE A 328 27.45 -15.52 7.07
C PHE A 328 26.99 -14.25 7.77
N LEU A 329 27.94 -13.54 8.36
CA LEU A 329 27.69 -12.35 9.15
C LEU A 329 28.40 -11.17 8.52
N VAL A 330 27.70 -10.04 8.44
CA VAL A 330 28.28 -8.77 8.01
C VAL A 330 28.24 -7.79 9.17
N THR A 331 29.39 -7.42 9.71
CA THR A 331 29.48 -6.44 10.79
C THR A 331 29.99 -5.10 10.27
N LEU A 332 29.24 -4.05 10.57
CA LEU A 332 29.62 -2.66 10.33
C LEU A 332 30.38 -2.12 11.53
N ASN A 333 31.57 -1.57 11.27
CA ASN A 333 32.40 -0.86 12.25
C ASN A 333 32.67 -1.65 13.56
N PRO A 334 33.08 -2.93 13.49
CA PRO A 334 33.45 -3.66 14.69
C PRO A 334 34.66 -3.00 15.37
N GLU A 335 34.72 -3.09 16.70
CA GLU A 335 35.82 -2.54 17.51
C GLU A 335 37.18 -3.16 17.14
N GLN A 336 37.14 -4.46 16.82
CA GLN A 336 38.29 -5.25 16.38
C GLN A 336 37.91 -6.01 15.12
N THR A 337 38.90 -6.37 14.31
CA THR A 337 38.67 -7.22 13.14
C THR A 337 38.01 -8.54 13.57
N PRO A 338 36.85 -8.93 13.00
CA PRO A 338 36.17 -10.16 13.37
C PRO A 338 37.03 -11.41 13.14
N GLU A 339 36.88 -12.42 13.98
CA GLU A 339 37.50 -13.71 13.74
C GLU A 339 36.94 -14.38 12.47
N ASN A 340 37.75 -15.13 11.73
CA ASN A 340 37.34 -15.79 10.49
C ASN A 340 36.73 -14.81 9.47
N THR A 341 37.38 -13.65 9.29
CA THR A 341 37.03 -12.67 8.27
C THR A 341 37.29 -13.25 6.88
N LEU A 342 36.26 -13.22 6.03
CA LEU A 342 36.29 -13.68 4.64
C LEU A 342 36.58 -12.52 3.68
N PHE A 343 36.00 -11.34 3.94
CA PHE A 343 36.12 -10.18 3.07
C PHE A 343 35.98 -8.89 3.87
N LYS A 344 36.71 -7.85 3.45
CA LYS A 344 36.60 -6.49 3.99
C LYS A 344 36.28 -5.53 2.85
N TRP A 345 35.27 -4.70 3.06
CA TRP A 345 34.89 -3.63 2.15
C TRP A 345 34.78 -2.32 2.91
N SER A 346 35.31 -1.23 2.34
CA SER A 346 35.22 0.09 2.93
C SER A 346 34.48 1.00 1.95
N THR A 347 33.45 1.68 2.42
CA THR A 347 32.66 2.61 1.60
C THR A 347 32.25 3.84 2.39
N GLY A 348 31.97 4.92 1.66
CA GLY A 348 31.45 6.16 2.22
C GLY A 348 29.93 6.20 2.18
N HIS A 349 29.35 6.93 3.13
CA HIS A 349 27.92 7.20 3.21
C HIS A 349 27.69 8.71 3.37
N LEU A 350 26.57 9.20 2.85
CA LEU A 350 26.10 10.57 3.07
C LEU A 350 25.75 10.75 4.54
N VAL A 351 26.06 11.94 5.04
CA VAL A 351 25.61 12.41 6.34
C VAL A 351 24.28 13.12 6.16
N PRO A 352 23.16 12.60 6.71
CA PRO A 352 21.89 13.30 6.70
C PRO A 352 22.03 14.65 7.41
N SER A 353 21.67 15.74 6.74
CA SER A 353 21.69 17.08 7.31
C SER A 353 20.55 17.94 6.77
N VAL A 354 20.17 18.98 7.51
CA VAL A 354 19.19 19.97 7.02
C VAL A 354 19.71 20.68 5.77
N ALA A 355 21.02 20.90 5.67
CA ALA A 355 21.66 21.48 4.50
C ALA A 355 21.52 20.57 3.27
N ALA A 356 21.82 19.27 3.40
CA ALA A 356 21.66 18.28 2.33
C ALA A 356 20.19 18.19 1.87
N PHE A 357 19.24 18.18 2.81
CA PHE A 357 17.81 18.14 2.47
C PHE A 357 17.35 19.37 1.70
N LYS A 358 17.78 20.58 2.09
CA LYS A 358 17.49 21.81 1.34
C LYS A 358 18.15 21.81 -0.04
N ALA A 359 19.42 21.41 -0.10
CA ALA A 359 20.16 21.31 -1.35
C ALA A 359 19.49 20.33 -2.33
N ALA A 360 18.94 19.21 -1.85
CA ALA A 360 18.21 18.26 -2.68
C ALA A 360 16.98 18.88 -3.35
N GLN A 361 16.27 19.80 -2.67
CA GLN A 361 15.14 20.54 -3.26
C GLN A 361 15.57 21.60 -4.28
N GLU A 362 16.83 22.05 -4.22
CA GLU A 362 17.38 23.06 -5.12
C GLU A 362 18.12 22.46 -6.32
N LEU A 363 18.32 21.14 -6.37
CA LEU A 363 19.09 20.45 -7.41
C LEU A 363 18.57 20.73 -8.82
N GLU A 364 17.26 20.86 -9.00
CA GLU A 364 16.65 21.19 -10.31
C GLU A 364 17.23 22.48 -10.90
N SER A 365 17.63 23.44 -10.05
CA SER A 365 18.19 24.72 -10.48
C SER A 365 19.55 24.62 -11.16
N ILE A 366 20.27 23.49 -11.04
CA ILE A 366 21.59 23.28 -11.68
C ILE A 366 21.55 22.24 -12.81
N GLN A 367 20.47 21.48 -12.96
CA GLN A 367 20.37 20.42 -13.97
C GLN A 367 20.41 20.98 -15.39
N GLY A 368 21.27 20.42 -16.25
CA GLY A 368 21.31 20.68 -17.68
C GLY A 368 21.82 22.07 -18.11
N LYS A 369 22.06 23.01 -17.18
CA LYS A 369 22.52 24.38 -17.48
C LYS A 369 23.79 24.44 -18.33
N ARG A 370 24.71 23.51 -18.08
CA ARG A 370 25.99 23.36 -18.80
C ARG A 370 26.02 22.13 -19.70
N ARG A 371 24.85 21.58 -20.07
CA ARG A 371 24.74 20.25 -20.69
C ARG A 371 25.29 19.13 -19.80
N ILE A 372 25.29 19.37 -18.48
CA ILE A 372 25.69 18.42 -17.45
C ILE A 372 24.48 18.20 -16.55
N TRP A 373 24.16 16.94 -16.28
CA TRP A 373 23.14 16.52 -15.34
C TRP A 373 23.80 15.75 -14.19
N PHE A 374 23.25 15.87 -13.00
CA PHE A 374 23.76 15.24 -11.79
C PHE A 374 22.72 14.25 -11.26
N CYS A 375 23.11 13.00 -10.99
CA CYS A 375 22.20 12.01 -10.41
C CYS A 375 22.91 11.09 -9.43
N SER A 376 22.35 10.89 -8.25
CA SER A 376 22.85 9.89 -7.31
C SER A 376 21.84 9.67 -6.19
N ALA A 377 22.11 8.71 -5.33
CA ALA A 377 21.24 8.39 -4.20
C ALA A 377 21.13 9.55 -3.18
N TYR A 378 22.04 10.54 -3.19
CA TYR A 378 21.96 11.73 -2.34
C TYR A 378 20.77 12.66 -2.64
N GLN A 379 20.04 12.44 -3.74
CA GLN A 379 18.81 13.20 -4.04
C GLN A 379 17.61 12.76 -3.17
N GLY A 380 17.74 11.66 -2.44
CA GLY A 380 16.76 11.18 -1.46
C GLY A 380 17.42 10.82 -0.12
N TYR A 381 17.21 9.59 0.34
CA TYR A 381 17.73 9.07 1.60
C TYR A 381 18.85 8.03 1.41
N GLU A 382 19.56 8.10 0.28
CA GLU A 382 20.58 7.14 -0.16
C GLU A 382 20.08 5.71 -0.47
N PHE A 383 18.78 5.52 -0.69
CA PHE A 383 18.29 4.23 -1.12
C PHE A 383 18.56 3.95 -2.60
N HIS A 384 18.54 2.67 -2.96
CA HIS A 384 18.62 2.27 -4.37
C HIS A 384 17.46 2.84 -5.18
N GLU A 385 16.26 2.97 -4.59
CA GLU A 385 15.12 3.67 -5.20
C GLU A 385 15.47 5.12 -5.55
N ASP A 386 16.11 5.86 -4.63
CA ASP A 386 16.46 7.26 -4.83
C ASP A 386 17.49 7.40 -5.96
N GLY A 387 18.48 6.51 -5.99
CA GLY A 387 19.47 6.45 -7.06
C GLY A 387 18.83 6.13 -8.43
N LEU A 388 17.92 5.15 -8.48
CA LEU A 388 17.18 4.79 -9.68
C LEU A 388 16.34 5.97 -10.19
N LYS A 389 15.55 6.61 -9.31
CA LYS A 389 14.74 7.79 -9.64
C LYS A 389 15.58 8.95 -10.14
N ALA A 390 16.68 9.26 -9.46
CA ALA A 390 17.60 10.31 -9.87
C ALA A 390 18.17 10.04 -11.28
N GLY A 391 18.53 8.78 -11.57
CA GLY A 391 19.01 8.38 -12.88
C GLY A 391 17.96 8.54 -13.99
N MET A 392 16.72 8.08 -13.73
CA MET A 392 15.61 8.26 -14.67
C MET A 392 15.36 9.75 -14.95
N VAL A 393 15.32 10.59 -13.92
CA VAL A 393 15.08 12.03 -14.06
C VAL A 393 16.18 12.71 -14.88
N ALA A 394 17.45 12.37 -14.64
CA ALA A 394 18.56 12.91 -15.43
C ALA A 394 18.48 12.50 -16.90
N ALA A 395 18.20 11.22 -17.19
CA ALA A 395 18.04 10.73 -18.56
C ALA A 395 16.86 11.39 -19.30
N TYR A 396 15.69 11.48 -18.67
CA TYR A 396 14.54 12.17 -19.27
C TYR A 396 14.76 13.67 -19.43
N GLY A 397 15.54 14.30 -18.54
CA GLY A 397 15.99 15.68 -18.67
C GLY A 397 16.81 15.92 -19.95
N ILE A 398 17.72 15.00 -20.30
CA ILE A 398 18.46 15.06 -21.58
C ILE A 398 17.52 14.91 -22.78
N LEU A 399 16.52 14.02 -22.66
CA LEU A 399 15.53 13.76 -23.72
C LEU A 399 14.49 14.89 -23.87
N GLY A 400 14.49 15.89 -22.98
CA GLY A 400 13.51 16.98 -22.97
C GLY A 400 12.08 16.53 -22.62
N ARG A 401 11.93 15.44 -21.84
CA ARG A 401 10.63 14.89 -21.42
C ARG A 401 10.49 14.93 -19.90
N CYS A 402 9.26 14.98 -19.41
CA CYS A 402 8.97 14.81 -17.99
C CYS A 402 8.82 13.32 -17.64
N CYS A 403 9.40 12.91 -16.51
CA CYS A 403 9.25 11.56 -15.96
C CYS A 403 8.09 11.52 -14.95
N SER A 404 7.15 10.60 -15.11
CA SER A 404 6.17 10.28 -14.07
C SER A 404 6.76 9.24 -13.12
N LEU A 405 7.30 9.67 -11.98
CA LEU A 405 7.80 8.76 -10.95
C LEU A 405 6.65 8.23 -10.09
N GLY A 406 6.75 6.97 -9.64
CA GLY A 406 5.85 6.41 -8.66
C GLY A 406 5.85 7.22 -7.36
N THR A 407 4.66 7.65 -6.91
CA THR A 407 4.50 8.16 -5.54
C THR A 407 4.53 6.98 -4.57
N ASN A 408 5.40 7.01 -3.55
CA ASN A 408 5.44 5.98 -2.51
C ASN A 408 4.03 5.78 -1.95
N PRO A 409 3.41 4.59 -2.11
CA PRO A 409 2.05 4.35 -1.65
C PRO A 409 1.98 4.58 -0.14
N LYS A 410 0.95 5.30 0.32
CA LYS A 410 0.71 5.48 1.75
C LYS A 410 0.38 4.13 2.35
N HIS A 411 1.25 3.63 3.23
CA HIS A 411 1.00 2.38 3.93
C HIS A 411 -0.18 2.51 4.89
N MET A 412 -0.98 1.46 4.93
CA MET A 412 -1.98 1.25 5.95
C MET A 412 -1.31 0.92 7.28
N GLU A 413 -1.50 1.77 8.30
CA GLU A 413 -0.95 1.58 9.65
C GLU A 413 -2.05 1.21 10.66
N PRO A 414 -2.34 -0.07 10.90
CA PRO A 414 -3.34 -0.49 11.87
C PRO A 414 -2.86 -0.27 13.31
N SER A 415 -3.71 0.32 14.15
CA SER A 415 -3.58 0.31 15.60
C SER A 415 -3.70 -1.11 16.17
N TRP A 416 -3.36 -1.31 17.46
CA TRP A 416 -3.52 -2.61 18.14
C TRP A 416 -4.92 -3.23 18.01
N LYS A 417 -5.96 -2.37 18.05
CA LYS A 417 -7.35 -2.78 17.88
C LYS A 417 -7.59 -3.31 16.46
N GLU A 418 -7.03 -2.64 15.47
CA GLU A 418 -7.14 -3.01 14.06
C GLU A 418 -6.25 -4.19 13.69
N LEU A 419 -5.08 -4.34 14.33
CA LEU A 419 -4.23 -5.54 14.21
C LEU A 419 -4.92 -6.78 14.75
N GLY A 420 -5.55 -6.68 15.93
CA GLY A 420 -6.36 -7.75 16.49
C GLY A 420 -7.56 -8.08 15.59
N ALA A 421 -8.22 -7.06 15.05
CA ALA A 421 -9.32 -7.24 14.11
C ALA A 421 -8.87 -7.88 12.80
N ARG A 422 -7.72 -7.47 12.26
CA ARG A 422 -7.11 -8.04 11.06
C ARG A 422 -6.83 -9.51 11.26
N HIS A 423 -6.16 -9.88 12.36
CA HIS A 423 -5.89 -11.28 12.68
C HIS A 423 -7.17 -12.10 12.77
N PHE A 424 -8.21 -11.56 13.42
CA PHE A 424 -9.49 -12.25 13.54
C PHE A 424 -10.16 -12.45 12.17
N VAL A 425 -10.25 -11.38 11.36
CA VAL A 425 -10.89 -11.41 10.04
C VAL A 425 -10.16 -12.35 9.09
N THR A 426 -8.82 -12.30 9.04
CA THR A 426 -8.05 -13.18 8.15
C THR A 426 -8.15 -14.65 8.57
N ARG A 427 -8.12 -14.97 9.88
CA ARG A 427 -8.39 -16.34 10.36
C ARG A 427 -9.79 -16.82 10.05
N PHE A 428 -10.79 -15.94 10.18
CA PHE A 428 -12.16 -16.26 9.79
C PHE A 428 -12.25 -16.58 8.31
N LEU A 429 -11.76 -15.70 7.43
CA LEU A 429 -11.78 -15.90 5.98
C LEU A 429 -11.05 -17.18 5.55
N SER A 430 -9.91 -17.47 6.17
CA SER A 430 -9.17 -18.71 5.91
C SER A 430 -9.96 -19.99 6.23
N SER A 431 -10.94 -19.94 7.12
CA SER A 431 -11.81 -21.09 7.42
C SER A 431 -13.16 -21.03 6.71
N TYR A 432 -13.60 -19.84 6.31
CA TYR A 432 -14.90 -19.62 5.67
C TYR A 432 -14.84 -19.79 4.15
N ILE A 433 -13.76 -19.38 3.49
CA ILE A 433 -13.63 -19.48 2.04
C ILE A 433 -13.30 -20.93 1.64
N THR A 434 -14.33 -21.69 1.26
CA THR A 434 -14.23 -23.10 0.84
C THR A 434 -14.22 -23.28 -0.67
N THR A 435 -14.70 -22.28 -1.43
CA THR A 435 -14.78 -22.31 -2.89
C THR A 435 -14.40 -20.94 -3.48
N GLY A 436 -13.57 -20.95 -4.54
CA GLY A 436 -13.08 -19.74 -5.20
C GLY A 436 -11.78 -19.21 -4.56
N CYS A 437 -11.33 -18.05 -5.03
CA CYS A 437 -10.13 -17.37 -4.53
C CYS A 437 -10.48 -15.92 -4.18
N LEU A 438 -10.25 -15.56 -2.91
CA LEU A 438 -10.39 -14.20 -2.41
C LEU A 438 -9.03 -13.69 -1.95
N THR A 439 -8.58 -12.58 -2.54
CA THR A 439 -7.35 -11.90 -2.15
C THR A 439 -7.68 -10.55 -1.53
N LEU A 440 -7.18 -10.30 -0.32
CA LEU A 440 -7.16 -8.97 0.28
C LEU A 440 -5.77 -8.37 0.01
N LEU A 441 -5.74 -7.19 -0.61
CA LEU A 441 -4.53 -6.42 -0.91
C LEU A 441 -4.58 -5.11 -0.13
N GLU A 442 -3.79 -4.98 0.93
CA GLU A 442 -3.72 -3.74 1.71
C GLU A 442 -2.91 -2.67 0.96
N ASP A 443 -3.29 -1.40 1.13
CA ASP A 443 -2.47 -0.27 0.72
C ASP A 443 -1.12 -0.35 1.45
N GLY A 444 -0.06 -0.57 0.68
CA GLY A 444 1.28 -0.92 1.17
C GLY A 444 1.72 -2.37 0.92
N GLY A 445 0.91 -3.17 0.21
CA GLY A 445 1.37 -4.42 -0.40
C GLY A 445 1.22 -5.68 0.45
N THR A 446 0.69 -5.60 1.68
CA THR A 446 0.34 -6.81 2.44
C THR A 446 -0.78 -7.54 1.71
N MET A 447 -0.54 -8.80 1.36
CA MET A 447 -1.52 -9.62 0.65
C MET A 447 -1.94 -10.84 1.48
N TYR A 448 -3.25 -11.07 1.56
CA TYR A 448 -3.84 -12.28 2.14
C TYR A 448 -4.69 -12.99 1.10
N THR A 449 -4.29 -14.21 0.73
CA THR A 449 -5.04 -15.01 -0.24
C THR A 449 -5.72 -16.18 0.46
N PHE A 450 -7.02 -16.33 0.21
CA PHE A 450 -7.86 -17.40 0.74
C PHE A 450 -8.41 -18.23 -0.42
N GLU A 451 -7.94 -19.47 -0.54
CA GLU A 451 -8.33 -20.38 -1.61
C GLU A 451 -9.08 -21.58 -1.07
N GLY A 452 -10.19 -21.90 -1.76
CA GLY A 452 -10.97 -23.10 -1.51
C GLY A 452 -10.36 -24.35 -2.15
N ASN A 453 -10.56 -25.51 -1.54
CA ASN A 453 -10.03 -26.81 -2.01
C ASN A 453 -10.58 -27.26 -3.38
N ASN A 454 -11.60 -26.58 -3.91
CA ASN A 454 -12.30 -27.00 -5.13
C ASN A 454 -11.86 -26.15 -6.33
N MET A 455 -10.72 -26.53 -6.93
CA MET A 455 -10.04 -25.89 -8.08
C MET A 455 -10.89 -25.80 -9.37
N LYS A 456 -12.09 -26.39 -9.42
CA LYS A 456 -12.96 -26.37 -10.60
C LYS A 456 -13.74 -25.06 -10.82
N ASN A 457 -13.71 -24.10 -9.88
CA ASN A 457 -14.42 -22.82 -10.02
C ASN A 457 -13.48 -21.64 -10.26
N SER A 458 -13.76 -20.86 -11.31
CA SER A 458 -12.97 -19.71 -11.78
C SER A 458 -13.23 -18.39 -11.03
N LEU A 459 -14.02 -18.39 -9.96
CA LEU A 459 -14.38 -17.16 -9.24
C LEU A 459 -13.17 -16.63 -8.46
N LYS A 460 -12.62 -15.52 -8.94
CA LYS A 460 -11.53 -14.77 -8.30
C LYS A 460 -12.01 -13.37 -7.95
N CYS A 461 -11.65 -12.89 -6.77
CA CYS A 461 -11.93 -11.53 -6.33
C CYS A 461 -10.70 -10.97 -5.60
N VAL A 462 -10.26 -9.77 -6.00
CA VAL A 462 -9.21 -9.02 -5.31
C VAL A 462 -9.84 -7.77 -4.70
N VAL A 463 -9.77 -7.67 -3.38
CA VAL A 463 -10.25 -6.57 -2.56
C VAL A 463 -9.06 -5.70 -2.16
N LYS A 464 -9.01 -4.46 -2.64
CA LYS A 464 -7.98 -3.47 -2.25
C LYS A 464 -8.42 -2.75 -0.98
N ILE A 465 -7.67 -2.87 0.11
CA ILE A 465 -8.00 -2.29 1.42
C ILE A 465 -7.20 -1.01 1.60
N HIS A 466 -7.90 0.11 1.70
CA HIS A 466 -7.30 1.44 1.82
C HIS A 466 -7.18 1.93 3.26
N SER A 467 -7.90 1.29 4.19
CA SER A 467 -8.03 1.75 5.57
C SER A 467 -8.13 0.58 6.56
N PRO A 468 -7.41 0.64 7.70
CA PRO A 468 -7.43 -0.45 8.67
C PRO A 468 -8.79 -0.55 9.39
N GLN A 469 -9.64 0.48 9.25
CA GLN A 469 -11.03 0.47 9.70
C GLN A 469 -11.84 -0.63 9.04
N PHE A 470 -11.46 -1.09 7.84
CA PHE A 470 -12.05 -2.24 7.18
C PHE A 470 -12.16 -3.44 8.14
N TYR A 471 -11.05 -3.84 8.74
CA TYR A 471 -11.02 -4.99 9.64
C TYR A 471 -11.81 -4.76 10.92
N TRP A 472 -11.69 -3.55 11.48
CA TRP A 472 -12.42 -3.20 12.70
C TRP A 472 -13.94 -3.23 12.48
N LYS A 473 -14.42 -2.65 11.38
CA LYS A 473 -15.84 -2.65 11.01
C LYS A 473 -16.35 -4.05 10.75
N ILE A 474 -15.61 -4.88 10.01
CA ILE A 474 -16.02 -6.27 9.74
C ILE A 474 -16.06 -7.09 11.03
N MET A 475 -15.03 -7.01 11.88
CA MET A 475 -14.99 -7.76 13.14
C MET A 475 -16.12 -7.36 14.10
N THR A 476 -16.46 -6.08 14.15
CA THR A 476 -17.42 -5.54 15.13
C THR A 476 -18.85 -5.47 14.63
N GLN A 477 -19.08 -5.41 13.31
CA GLN A 477 -20.40 -5.18 12.71
C GLN A 477 -20.75 -6.17 11.60
N ALA A 478 -19.90 -7.17 11.34
CA ALA A 478 -20.13 -8.24 10.36
C ALA A 478 -20.52 -7.71 8.96
N ASP A 479 -21.66 -8.14 8.42
CA ASP A 479 -22.17 -7.77 7.10
C ASP A 479 -22.50 -6.28 6.97
N LEU A 480 -23.08 -5.67 8.01
CA LEU A 480 -23.24 -4.21 8.07
C LEU A 480 -21.89 -3.49 8.09
N GLY A 481 -20.90 -4.07 8.76
CA GLY A 481 -19.54 -3.56 8.79
C GLY A 481 -18.86 -3.58 7.41
N LEU A 482 -19.09 -4.64 6.64
CA LEU A 482 -18.62 -4.73 5.26
C LEU A 482 -19.29 -3.69 4.36
N ALA A 483 -20.61 -3.51 4.48
CA ALA A 483 -21.34 -2.49 3.73
C ALA A 483 -20.88 -1.06 4.10
N ASP A 484 -20.74 -0.77 5.38
CA ASP A 484 -20.21 0.51 5.87
C ASP A 484 -18.79 0.74 5.37
N ALA A 485 -17.92 -0.28 5.40
CA ALA A 485 -16.55 -0.17 4.92
C ALA A 485 -16.51 0.15 3.42
N TYR A 486 -17.41 -0.43 2.62
CA TYR A 486 -17.52 -0.11 1.19
C TYR A 486 -17.99 1.33 0.97
N ILE A 487 -19.05 1.75 1.65
CA ILE A 487 -19.62 3.12 1.52
C ILE A 487 -18.60 4.18 1.93
N ASN A 488 -17.81 3.92 2.98
CA ASN A 488 -16.80 4.84 3.48
C ASN A 488 -15.51 4.83 2.64
N GLY A 489 -15.40 3.99 1.61
CA GLY A 489 -14.20 3.86 0.79
C GLY A 489 -13.02 3.21 1.51
N ASP A 490 -13.27 2.44 2.59
CA ASP A 490 -12.20 1.72 3.30
C ASP A 490 -11.62 0.57 2.45
N PHE A 491 -12.35 0.12 1.43
CA PHE A 491 -11.85 -0.83 0.43
C PHE A 491 -12.50 -0.58 -0.94
N SER A 492 -11.83 -1.02 -1.98
CA SER A 492 -12.33 -1.10 -3.35
C SER A 492 -12.07 -2.48 -3.95
N LEU A 493 -12.57 -2.73 -5.15
CA LEU A 493 -12.34 -3.98 -5.86
C LEU A 493 -11.48 -3.72 -7.09
N ASP A 494 -10.52 -4.61 -7.34
CA ASP A 494 -9.60 -4.49 -8.47
C ASP A 494 -10.35 -4.54 -9.81
N ASP A 495 -11.24 -5.53 -9.96
CA ASP A 495 -12.17 -5.63 -11.08
C ASP A 495 -13.43 -4.80 -10.79
N LYS A 496 -13.57 -3.67 -11.51
CA LYS A 496 -14.71 -2.75 -11.37
C LYS A 496 -16.02 -3.31 -11.91
N ASP A 497 -15.97 -4.28 -12.81
CA ASP A 497 -17.14 -4.79 -13.53
C ASP A 497 -17.74 -6.02 -12.82
N LYS A 498 -16.87 -6.96 -12.43
CA LYS A 498 -17.27 -8.25 -11.85
C LYS A 498 -16.81 -8.44 -10.41
N GLY A 499 -15.93 -7.60 -9.89
CA GLY A 499 -15.33 -7.80 -8.57
C GLY A 499 -16.39 -7.95 -7.48
N LEU A 500 -17.41 -7.08 -7.47
CA LEU A 500 -18.43 -7.07 -6.42
C LEU A 500 -19.33 -8.30 -6.52
N LEU A 501 -19.74 -8.64 -7.75
CA LEU A 501 -20.50 -9.85 -8.03
C LEU A 501 -19.72 -11.10 -7.60
N ASN A 502 -18.43 -11.18 -7.96
CA ASN A 502 -17.58 -12.31 -7.59
C ASN A 502 -17.45 -12.43 -6.07
N LEU A 503 -17.27 -11.30 -5.36
CA LEU A 503 -17.22 -11.27 -3.90
C LEU A 503 -18.50 -11.86 -3.28
N PHE A 504 -19.67 -11.39 -3.72
CA PHE A 504 -20.97 -11.90 -3.27
C PHE A 504 -21.15 -13.39 -3.60
N MET A 505 -20.79 -13.81 -4.82
CA MET A 505 -20.90 -15.21 -5.25
C MET A 505 -20.01 -16.14 -4.44
N ILE A 506 -18.77 -15.73 -4.14
CA ILE A 506 -17.86 -16.46 -3.25
C ILE A 506 -18.49 -16.63 -1.87
N PHE A 507 -19.01 -15.55 -1.28
CA PHE A 507 -19.62 -15.58 0.05
C PHE A 507 -20.92 -16.39 0.12
N ILE A 508 -21.80 -16.28 -0.89
CA ILE A 508 -23.02 -17.09 -0.98
C ILE A 508 -22.66 -18.58 -1.05
N LYS A 509 -21.67 -18.93 -1.87
CA LYS A 509 -21.25 -20.33 -2.05
C LYS A 509 -20.61 -20.90 -0.78
N ALA A 510 -19.72 -20.14 -0.15
CA ALA A 510 -19.15 -20.47 1.16
C ALA A 510 -20.24 -20.69 2.23
N SER A 511 -21.28 -19.85 2.25
CA SER A 511 -22.42 -20.02 3.15
C SER A 511 -23.19 -21.31 2.88
N ILE A 512 -23.43 -21.67 1.62
CA ILE A 512 -24.15 -22.89 1.22
C ILE A 512 -23.35 -24.14 1.65
N ASP A 513 -22.05 -24.15 1.38
CA ASP A 513 -21.15 -25.25 1.76
C ASP A 513 -21.13 -25.44 3.28
N SER A 514 -21.07 -24.34 4.04
CA SER A 514 -21.13 -24.35 5.52
C SER A 514 -22.44 -24.93 6.06
N THR A 515 -23.58 -24.62 5.43
CA THR A 515 -24.87 -25.21 5.82
C THR A 515 -24.97 -26.70 5.50
N ASN A 516 -24.39 -27.16 4.39
CA ASN A 516 -24.40 -28.57 4.00
C ASN A 516 -23.51 -29.45 4.89
N ALA A 517 -22.45 -28.88 5.47
CA ALA A 517 -21.54 -29.58 6.38
C ALA A 517 -22.11 -29.76 7.81
N SER A 518 -23.23 -29.10 8.18
CA SER A 518 -23.77 -29.13 9.54
C SER A 518 -25.24 -29.60 9.62
N ASN A 519 -25.45 -30.82 10.11
CA ASN A 519 -26.77 -31.44 10.32
C ASN A 519 -27.53 -30.82 11.52
N SER A 520 -28.01 -29.58 11.42
CA SER A 520 -28.98 -29.07 12.42
C SER A 520 -30.04 -28.14 11.83
N LYS A 521 -31.32 -28.48 12.08
CA LYS A 521 -32.54 -27.77 11.65
C LYS A 521 -32.73 -26.38 12.28
N LEU A 522 -31.73 -25.81 12.96
CA LEU A 522 -31.86 -24.64 13.84
C LEU A 522 -31.12 -23.39 13.32
N LYS A 523 -31.17 -23.09 12.02
CA LYS A 523 -30.46 -21.91 11.45
C LYS A 523 -31.17 -21.14 10.32
N ARG A 524 -32.49 -21.28 10.12
CA ARG A 524 -33.20 -20.54 9.04
C ARG A 524 -33.30 -19.00 9.24
N ASN A 525 -33.00 -18.46 10.43
CA ASN A 525 -33.14 -17.04 10.77
C ASN A 525 -31.81 -16.30 11.04
N ARG A 526 -30.66 -16.78 10.53
CA ARG A 526 -29.36 -16.13 10.80
C ARG A 526 -28.69 -15.70 9.49
N GLY A 527 -28.21 -14.45 9.47
CA GLY A 527 -27.48 -13.92 8.31
C GLY A 527 -26.25 -14.77 7.97
N TRP A 528 -25.96 -14.87 6.68
CA TRP A 528 -24.83 -15.55 6.04
C TRP A 528 -23.42 -15.32 6.65
N TRP A 529 -23.25 -14.31 7.52
CA TRP A 529 -22.00 -13.89 8.17
C TRP A 529 -21.99 -13.97 9.71
N THR A 530 -22.72 -14.91 10.34
CA THR A 530 -22.65 -15.06 11.81
C THR A 530 -21.66 -16.15 12.25
N PRO A 531 -20.38 -15.82 12.56
CA PRO A 531 -19.57 -16.72 13.36
C PRO A 531 -20.08 -16.74 14.80
N ILE A 532 -19.94 -17.91 15.40
CA ILE A 532 -20.18 -18.19 16.81
C ILE A 532 -19.06 -17.48 17.61
N PHE A 533 -19.35 -16.34 18.25
CA PHE A 533 -18.90 -15.85 19.58
C PHE A 533 -18.70 -14.31 19.73
N LEU A 534 -19.13 -13.83 20.92
CA LEU A 534 -18.92 -12.56 21.66
C LEU A 534 -19.07 -11.18 20.99
N THR A 535 -18.45 -10.84 19.86
CA THR A 535 -18.59 -9.46 19.30
C THR A 535 -19.91 -9.25 18.57
N ALA A 536 -20.41 -10.27 17.88
CA ALA A 536 -21.77 -10.28 17.33
C ALA A 536 -22.84 -10.17 18.43
N GLY A 537 -22.56 -10.63 19.65
CA GLY A 537 -23.46 -10.48 20.80
C GLY A 537 -23.60 -9.02 21.26
N LEU A 538 -22.49 -8.29 21.37
CA LEU A 538 -22.48 -6.87 21.75
C LEU A 538 -23.00 -5.96 20.63
N ALA A 539 -22.66 -6.24 19.38
CA ALA A 539 -23.17 -5.51 18.23
C ALA A 539 -24.66 -5.79 18.01
N SER A 540 -25.06 -7.06 18.05
CA SER A 540 -26.48 -7.45 18.00
C SER A 540 -27.25 -6.87 19.18
N ALA A 541 -26.70 -6.84 20.40
CA ALA A 541 -27.32 -6.15 21.53
C ALA A 541 -27.45 -4.65 21.27
N LYS A 542 -26.39 -3.97 20.79
CA LYS A 542 -26.44 -2.54 20.42
C LYS A 542 -27.50 -2.27 19.36
N PHE A 543 -27.57 -3.07 18.30
CA PHE A 543 -28.57 -2.95 17.25
C PHE A 543 -29.97 -3.34 17.73
N PHE A 544 -30.08 -4.34 18.60
CA PHE A 544 -31.33 -4.75 19.24
C PHE A 544 -31.87 -3.63 20.14
N PHE A 545 -31.04 -3.03 21.00
CA PHE A 545 -31.42 -1.87 21.80
C PHE A 545 -31.77 -0.69 20.88
N LYS A 546 -30.95 -0.39 19.88
CA LYS A 546 -31.23 0.68 18.91
C LYS A 546 -32.55 0.44 18.16
N HIS A 547 -32.87 -0.79 17.80
CA HIS A 547 -34.13 -1.17 17.15
C HIS A 547 -35.31 -1.11 18.13
N TYR A 548 -35.13 -1.59 19.36
CA TYR A 548 -36.11 -1.53 20.43
C TYR A 548 -36.49 -0.08 20.79
N PHE A 549 -35.50 0.81 20.88
CA PHE A 549 -35.69 2.25 21.12
C PHE A 549 -36.17 3.02 19.87
N ARG A 550 -36.07 2.43 18.67
CA ARG A 550 -36.57 3.00 17.41
C ARG A 550 -37.83 2.29 16.90
N LYS A 551 -38.63 1.71 17.80
CA LYS A 551 -39.92 1.12 17.42
C LYS A 551 -40.76 2.13 16.64
N ASN A 552 -41.22 1.71 15.46
CA ASN A 552 -42.03 2.55 14.58
C ASN A 552 -43.48 2.62 15.10
N SER A 553 -43.72 3.43 16.12
CA SER A 553 -45.08 3.72 16.61
C SER A 553 -45.93 4.38 15.52
N LEU A 554 -47.26 4.42 15.68
CA LEU A 554 -48.16 5.13 14.76
C LEU A 554 -47.73 6.60 14.57
N THR A 555 -47.43 7.29 15.67
CA THR A 555 -46.97 8.68 15.66
C THR A 555 -45.61 8.83 14.96
N GLN A 556 -44.68 7.88 15.18
CA GLN A 556 -43.37 7.91 14.53
C GLN A 556 -43.45 7.64 13.03
N ALA A 557 -44.30 6.70 12.62
CA ALA A 557 -44.53 6.37 11.22
C ALA A 557 -45.07 7.60 10.48
N ARG A 558 -46.12 8.22 11.03
CA ARG A 558 -46.69 9.46 10.49
C ARG A 558 -45.67 10.59 10.41
N ARG A 559 -44.89 10.80 11.48
CA ARG A 559 -43.83 11.83 11.52
C ARG A 559 -42.72 11.58 10.49
N ASN A 560 -42.33 10.33 10.27
CA ASN A 560 -41.28 9.98 9.32
C ASN A 560 -41.77 10.20 7.88
N ILE A 561 -42.98 9.74 7.57
CA ILE A 561 -43.57 9.90 6.24
C ILE A 561 -43.82 11.36 5.92
N SER A 562 -44.41 12.14 6.84
CA SER A 562 -44.68 13.56 6.58
C SER A 562 -43.40 14.36 6.35
N ARG A 563 -42.35 14.12 7.14
CA ARG A 563 -41.05 14.78 6.96
C ARG A 563 -40.38 14.49 5.62
N HIS A 564 -40.69 13.34 5.01
CA HIS A 564 -40.06 12.94 3.75
C HIS A 564 -40.93 13.32 2.54
N TYR A 565 -42.21 13.00 2.58
CA TYR A 565 -43.10 13.10 1.41
C TYR A 565 -44.01 14.34 1.41
N ASP A 566 -44.18 15.06 2.53
CA ASP A 566 -44.95 16.33 2.56
C ASP A 566 -44.07 17.58 2.32
N LEU A 567 -42.91 17.42 1.65
CA LEU A 567 -42.03 18.55 1.31
C LEU A 567 -42.61 19.42 0.18
N SER A 568 -42.80 18.82 -1.00
CA SER A 568 -43.51 19.38 -2.15
C SER A 568 -43.58 18.34 -3.26
N ASN A 569 -44.74 18.20 -3.91
CA ASN A 569 -44.86 17.33 -5.09
C ASN A 569 -44.02 17.84 -6.28
N GLU A 570 -43.79 19.15 -6.37
CA GLU A 570 -42.93 19.74 -7.42
C GLU A 570 -41.48 19.27 -7.28
N LEU A 571 -40.99 19.14 -6.04
CA LEU A 571 -39.65 18.62 -5.78
C LEU A 571 -39.50 17.18 -6.32
N PHE A 572 -40.46 16.32 -6.02
CA PHE A 572 -40.43 14.93 -6.49
C PHE A 572 -40.60 14.80 -8.01
N ALA A 573 -41.38 15.69 -8.63
CA ALA A 573 -41.56 15.72 -10.08
C ALA A 573 -40.28 16.09 -10.86
N LEU A 574 -39.25 16.66 -10.21
CA LEU A 574 -37.97 16.95 -10.86
C LEU A 574 -37.16 15.68 -11.22
N PHE A 575 -37.40 14.57 -10.53
CA PHE A 575 -36.60 13.35 -10.67
C PHE A 575 -37.42 12.06 -10.73
N LEU A 576 -38.75 12.14 -10.60
CA LEU A 576 -39.68 11.06 -10.93
C LEU A 576 -40.29 11.32 -12.31
N ASP A 577 -40.65 10.24 -13.01
CA ASP A 577 -41.42 10.34 -14.25
C ASP A 577 -42.88 10.76 -13.97
N GLU A 578 -43.69 10.92 -15.02
CA GLU A 578 -45.10 11.31 -14.91
C GLU A 578 -45.98 10.33 -14.10
N THR A 579 -45.53 9.09 -13.92
CA THR A 579 -46.21 8.17 -13.00
C THR A 579 -46.07 8.62 -11.55
N MET A 580 -45.09 9.46 -11.18
CA MET A 580 -44.81 9.83 -9.79
C MET A 580 -44.64 8.59 -8.90
N THR A 581 -43.84 7.62 -9.36
CA THR A 581 -43.58 6.37 -8.62
C THR A 581 -42.16 6.35 -8.08
N TYR A 582 -42.02 6.33 -6.74
CA TYR A 582 -40.71 6.45 -6.10
C TYR A 582 -39.92 5.13 -6.00
N SER A 583 -40.58 3.97 -5.97
CA SER A 583 -39.88 2.67 -5.90
C SER A 583 -39.30 2.25 -7.26
N CYS A 584 -38.34 1.32 -7.23
CA CYS A 584 -37.60 0.87 -8.41
C CYS A 584 -38.53 0.41 -9.55
N ALA A 585 -38.09 0.57 -10.80
CA ALA A 585 -38.81 0.14 -12.00
C ALA A 585 -38.34 -1.25 -12.48
N VAL A 586 -39.12 -1.91 -13.35
CA VAL A 586 -38.74 -3.21 -13.94
C VAL A 586 -38.44 -3.01 -15.42
N PHE A 587 -37.16 -2.91 -15.78
CA PHE A 587 -36.68 -2.79 -17.17
C PHE A 587 -36.68 -4.14 -17.89
N LYS A 588 -36.73 -4.13 -19.23
CA LYS A 588 -36.61 -5.36 -20.04
C LYS A 588 -35.28 -6.06 -19.78
N ALA A 589 -35.30 -7.39 -19.70
CA ALA A 589 -34.10 -8.20 -19.45
C ALA A 589 -33.06 -7.97 -20.55
N ARG A 590 -31.86 -7.49 -20.17
CA ARG A 590 -30.71 -7.36 -21.07
C ARG A 590 -30.18 -8.76 -21.41
N GLN A 591 -30.01 -9.09 -22.70
CA GLN A 591 -29.29 -10.31 -23.10
C GLN A 591 -27.80 -10.27 -22.70
N ARG A 592 -27.24 -9.08 -22.40
CA ARG A 592 -25.90 -8.89 -21.82
C ARG A 592 -25.92 -7.71 -20.86
N ILE A 593 -25.43 -7.91 -19.64
CA ILE A 593 -25.53 -6.97 -18.51
C ILE A 593 -24.91 -5.58 -18.82
N PHE A 594 -24.02 -5.48 -19.81
CA PHE A 594 -23.32 -4.24 -20.20
C PHE A 594 -23.43 -3.85 -21.69
N ASP A 595 -24.54 -4.17 -22.37
CA ASP A 595 -24.82 -3.50 -23.64
C ASP A 595 -25.52 -2.15 -23.35
N THR A 596 -24.76 -1.07 -23.44
CA THR A 596 -25.23 0.33 -23.28
C THR A 596 -26.04 0.82 -24.49
N ARG A 597 -26.28 -0.03 -25.50
CA ARG A 597 -27.06 0.34 -26.69
C ARG A 597 -28.58 0.26 -26.53
N ASN A 598 -29.09 -0.17 -25.37
CA ASN A 598 -30.53 -0.22 -25.05
C ASN A 598 -30.91 0.84 -24.00
N GLU A 599 -30.33 2.05 -24.11
CA GLU A 599 -30.62 3.20 -23.23
C GLU A 599 -32.01 3.83 -23.46
N ASP A 600 -32.78 3.38 -24.46
CA ASP A 600 -33.98 4.08 -24.91
C ASP A 600 -35.30 3.63 -24.24
N GLU A 601 -35.27 2.80 -23.19
CA GLU A 601 -36.52 2.45 -22.49
C GLU A 601 -36.90 3.53 -21.48
N ASP A 602 -38.00 4.24 -21.76
CA ASP A 602 -38.54 5.27 -20.91
C ASP A 602 -38.86 4.75 -19.49
N LEU A 603 -38.55 5.55 -18.47
CA LEU A 603 -38.75 5.17 -17.07
C LEU A 603 -40.22 4.86 -16.80
N LYS A 604 -41.12 5.64 -17.42
CA LYS A 604 -42.57 5.40 -17.38
C LYS A 604 -42.93 3.99 -17.82
N ASP A 605 -42.42 3.54 -18.96
CA ASP A 605 -42.72 2.20 -19.50
C ASP A 605 -42.24 1.09 -18.55
N ALA A 606 -41.08 1.28 -17.93
CA ALA A 606 -40.55 0.36 -16.93
C ALA A 606 -41.38 0.36 -15.62
N GLN A 607 -41.95 1.50 -15.22
CA GLN A 607 -42.86 1.60 -14.07
C GLN A 607 -44.23 0.96 -14.38
N MET A 608 -44.79 1.21 -15.57
CA MET A 608 -46.04 0.58 -16.01
C MET A 608 -45.92 -0.95 -16.08
N ARG A 609 -44.77 -1.45 -16.54
CA ARG A 609 -44.46 -2.89 -16.52
C ARG A 609 -44.44 -3.46 -15.12
N LYS A 610 -43.78 -2.78 -14.17
CA LYS A 610 -43.79 -3.19 -12.76
C LYS A 610 -45.22 -3.36 -12.25
N MET A 611 -46.08 -2.35 -12.46
CA MET A 611 -47.46 -2.39 -12.01
C MET A 611 -48.23 -3.55 -12.63
N SER A 612 -48.09 -3.78 -13.94
CA SER A 612 -48.71 -4.91 -14.63
C SER A 612 -48.26 -6.28 -14.07
N ILE A 613 -46.96 -6.44 -13.80
CA ILE A 613 -46.42 -7.66 -13.17
C ILE A 613 -46.99 -7.86 -11.77
N LEU A 614 -47.15 -6.79 -10.97
CA LEU A 614 -47.74 -6.88 -9.63
C LEU A 614 -49.21 -7.31 -9.70
N ILE A 615 -49.99 -6.75 -10.62
CA ILE A 615 -51.40 -7.11 -10.88
C ILE A 615 -51.51 -8.59 -11.26
N GLU A 616 -50.68 -9.05 -12.20
CA GLU A 616 -50.64 -10.43 -12.67
C GLU A 616 -50.26 -11.41 -11.54
N LYS A 617 -49.17 -11.12 -10.82
CA LYS A 617 -48.69 -11.97 -9.72
C LYS A 617 -49.69 -12.08 -8.59
N ALA A 618 -50.42 -10.99 -8.29
CA ALA A 618 -51.45 -10.99 -7.28
C ALA A 618 -52.78 -11.59 -7.76
N ARG A 619 -52.91 -11.90 -9.07
CA ARG A 619 -54.12 -12.48 -9.68
C ARG A 619 -55.37 -11.66 -9.34
N ILE A 620 -55.29 -10.36 -9.63
CA ILE A 620 -56.37 -9.40 -9.44
C ILE A 620 -57.32 -9.48 -10.64
N ASP A 621 -58.61 -9.39 -10.38
CA ASP A 621 -59.69 -9.37 -11.37
C ASP A 621 -60.81 -8.42 -10.93
N SER A 622 -61.81 -8.20 -11.79
CA SER A 622 -62.90 -7.24 -11.59
C SER A 622 -63.75 -7.46 -10.34
N THR A 623 -63.77 -8.67 -9.78
CA THR A 623 -64.63 -9.01 -8.63
C THR A 623 -63.98 -8.68 -7.29
N HIS A 624 -62.67 -8.40 -7.29
CA HIS A 624 -61.90 -8.22 -6.07
C HIS A 624 -62.00 -6.80 -5.48
N GLU A 625 -61.86 -6.72 -4.16
CA GLU A 625 -61.54 -5.50 -3.41
C GLU A 625 -60.07 -5.53 -2.96
N VAL A 626 -59.28 -4.58 -3.44
CA VAL A 626 -57.81 -4.55 -3.27
C VAL A 626 -57.40 -3.46 -2.30
N LEU A 627 -56.47 -3.73 -1.39
CA LEU A 627 -55.82 -2.73 -0.54
C LEU A 627 -54.39 -2.44 -1.03
N ASP A 628 -54.07 -1.18 -1.25
CA ASP A 628 -52.70 -0.70 -1.52
C ASP A 628 -52.15 0.07 -0.31
N ILE A 629 -51.18 -0.54 0.38
CA ILE A 629 -50.53 0.00 1.58
C ILE A 629 -49.34 0.85 1.18
N GLY A 630 -49.48 2.16 1.36
CA GLY A 630 -48.48 3.14 0.93
C GLY A 630 -48.65 3.50 -0.53
N CYS A 631 -49.87 3.82 -0.95
CA CYS A 631 -50.25 4.02 -2.36
C CYS A 631 -49.56 5.22 -3.07
N GLY A 632 -48.70 5.94 -2.36
CA GLY A 632 -47.96 7.10 -2.86
C GLY A 632 -48.91 8.13 -3.49
N TRP A 633 -48.55 8.59 -4.69
CA TRP A 633 -49.34 9.54 -5.50
C TRP A 633 -50.44 8.87 -6.33
N GLY A 634 -50.83 7.62 -6.02
CA GLY A 634 -52.03 6.97 -6.55
C GLY A 634 -51.86 6.19 -7.86
N SER A 635 -50.64 5.96 -8.32
CA SER A 635 -50.37 5.39 -9.66
C SER A 635 -50.81 3.94 -9.79
N PHE A 636 -50.48 3.11 -8.80
CA PHE A 636 -50.87 1.71 -8.79
C PHE A 636 -52.39 1.54 -8.66
N VAL A 637 -53.03 2.28 -7.75
CA VAL A 637 -54.49 2.19 -7.57
C VAL A 637 -55.28 2.62 -8.81
N ILE A 638 -54.78 3.60 -9.56
CA ILE A 638 -55.36 3.98 -10.86
C ILE A 638 -55.18 2.85 -11.86
N GLU A 639 -53.97 2.30 -11.96
CA GLU A 639 -53.65 1.31 -12.99
C GLU A 639 -54.35 -0.04 -12.77
N VAL A 640 -54.41 -0.51 -11.52
CA VAL A 640 -55.11 -1.77 -11.20
C VAL A 640 -56.60 -1.69 -11.55
N VAL A 641 -57.25 -0.56 -11.26
CA VAL A 641 -58.67 -0.36 -11.60
C VAL A 641 -58.86 -0.21 -13.11
N LYS A 642 -57.97 0.51 -13.81
CA LYS A 642 -58.04 0.61 -15.28
C LYS A 642 -57.91 -0.74 -15.97
N GLN A 643 -56.99 -1.59 -15.51
CA GLN A 643 -56.73 -2.89 -16.15
C GLN A 643 -57.77 -3.94 -15.80
N THR A 644 -58.32 -3.91 -14.57
CA THR A 644 -59.14 -5.03 -14.06
C THR A 644 -60.60 -4.65 -13.77
N GLY A 645 -60.91 -3.37 -13.57
CA GLY A 645 -62.24 -2.92 -13.12
C GLY A 645 -62.55 -3.24 -11.64
N CYS A 646 -61.57 -3.67 -10.86
CA CYS A 646 -61.76 -4.02 -9.45
C CYS A 646 -62.07 -2.78 -8.58
N LYS A 647 -62.44 -2.99 -7.32
CA LYS A 647 -62.44 -1.91 -6.31
C LYS A 647 -61.08 -1.84 -5.65
N CYS A 648 -60.58 -0.63 -5.40
CA CYS A 648 -59.28 -0.44 -4.75
C CYS A 648 -59.34 0.61 -3.64
N THR A 649 -58.80 0.27 -2.47
CA THR A 649 -58.56 1.22 -1.39
C THR A 649 -57.06 1.49 -1.28
N GLY A 650 -56.63 2.73 -1.49
CA GLY A 650 -55.27 3.18 -1.25
C GLY A 650 -55.14 3.87 0.10
N ILE A 651 -54.10 3.56 0.86
CA ILE A 651 -53.78 4.26 2.10
C ILE A 651 -52.41 4.92 2.03
N THR A 652 -52.30 6.13 2.56
CA THR A 652 -51.01 6.83 2.73
C THR A 652 -50.99 7.60 4.06
N LEU A 653 -49.79 7.93 4.52
CA LEU A 653 -49.57 8.79 5.69
C LEU A 653 -49.18 10.23 5.31
N SER A 654 -48.99 10.51 4.02
CA SER A 654 -48.62 11.82 3.48
C SER A 654 -49.86 12.56 2.95
N MET A 655 -50.03 13.80 3.39
CA MET A 655 -51.13 14.67 2.94
C MET A 655 -50.92 15.13 1.50
N GLU A 656 -49.67 15.43 1.13
CA GLU A 656 -49.35 15.91 -0.23
C GLU A 656 -49.50 14.80 -1.27
N GLN A 657 -49.11 13.57 -0.92
CA GLN A 657 -49.37 12.38 -1.74
C GLN A 657 -50.87 12.14 -1.92
N LEU A 658 -51.64 12.17 -0.82
CA LEU A 658 -53.09 11.97 -0.89
C LEU A 658 -53.77 13.02 -1.78
N LYS A 659 -53.43 14.31 -1.60
CA LYS A 659 -54.04 15.41 -2.35
C LYS A 659 -53.82 15.27 -3.85
N LEU A 660 -52.62 14.88 -4.28
CA LEU A 660 -52.34 14.63 -5.69
C LEU A 660 -52.98 13.34 -6.19
N ALA A 661 -52.96 12.27 -5.40
CA ALA A 661 -53.61 11.01 -5.75
C ALA A 661 -55.12 11.21 -5.97
N GLU A 662 -55.81 11.93 -5.09
CA GLU A 662 -57.22 12.27 -5.23
C GLU A 662 -57.49 13.09 -6.49
N LYS A 663 -56.62 14.05 -6.82
CA LYS A 663 -56.71 14.81 -8.07
C LYS A 663 -56.57 13.89 -9.28
N ARG A 664 -55.56 13.02 -9.31
CA ARG A 664 -55.32 12.09 -10.43
C ARG A 664 -56.46 11.08 -10.60
N VAL A 665 -57.04 10.59 -9.50
CA VAL A 665 -58.21 9.70 -9.53
C VAL A 665 -59.44 10.42 -10.10
N ARG A 666 -59.64 11.70 -9.74
CA ARG A 666 -60.68 12.55 -10.34
C ARG A 666 -60.47 12.76 -11.83
N ASP A 667 -59.26 13.16 -12.22
CA ASP A 667 -58.90 13.42 -13.62
C ASP A 667 -59.03 12.15 -14.48
N ALA A 668 -58.85 10.96 -13.88
CA ALA A 668 -59.05 9.66 -14.54
C ALA A 668 -60.52 9.17 -14.54
N GLY A 669 -61.43 9.82 -13.82
CA GLY A 669 -62.85 9.43 -13.74
C GLY A 669 -63.11 8.14 -12.94
N LEU A 670 -62.26 7.77 -11.99
CA LEU A 670 -62.30 6.46 -11.29
C LEU A 670 -62.77 6.53 -9.84
N GLN A 671 -63.42 7.63 -9.44
CA GLN A 671 -63.81 7.88 -8.04
C GLN A 671 -64.78 6.85 -7.47
N ASP A 672 -65.59 6.21 -8.31
CA ASP A 672 -66.58 5.20 -7.88
C ASP A 672 -65.93 3.85 -7.51
N HIS A 673 -64.70 3.62 -7.98
CA HIS A 673 -63.98 2.36 -7.81
C HIS A 673 -62.75 2.51 -6.91
N ILE A 674 -62.27 3.75 -6.67
CA ILE A 674 -61.07 4.02 -5.88
C ILE A 674 -61.42 4.83 -4.63
N LYS A 675 -61.05 4.29 -3.46
CA LYS A 675 -61.13 4.97 -2.17
C LYS A 675 -59.73 5.28 -1.67
N LEU A 676 -59.46 6.53 -1.28
CA LEU A 676 -58.17 6.94 -0.72
C LEU A 676 -58.34 7.38 0.75
N LEU A 677 -57.42 6.97 1.63
CA LEU A 677 -57.48 7.29 3.06
C LEU A 677 -56.13 7.75 3.61
N LEU A 678 -56.16 8.79 4.44
CA LEU A 678 -55.01 9.26 5.21
C LEU A 678 -54.92 8.52 6.55
N CYS A 679 -54.38 7.31 6.56
CA CYS A 679 -54.23 6.53 7.78
C CYS A 679 -53.10 5.52 7.70
N ASP A 680 -52.64 5.05 8.86
CA ASP A 680 -51.78 3.88 8.94
C ASP A 680 -52.60 2.60 8.71
N TYR A 681 -52.02 1.57 8.10
CA TYR A 681 -52.71 0.29 7.91
C TYR A 681 -53.17 -0.35 9.23
N ARG A 682 -52.49 -0.04 10.34
CA ARG A 682 -52.84 -0.50 11.69
C ARG A 682 -54.08 0.19 12.27
N GLU A 683 -54.54 1.28 11.65
CA GLU A 683 -55.73 2.04 12.04
C GLU A 683 -56.97 1.64 11.22
N LEU A 684 -56.80 0.80 10.19
CA LEU A 684 -57.94 0.30 9.41
C LEU A 684 -58.89 -0.51 10.31
N PRO A 685 -60.22 -0.31 10.18
CA PRO A 685 -61.19 -1.08 10.95
C PRO A 685 -61.00 -2.58 10.74
N LYS A 686 -61.01 -3.36 11.83
CA LYS A 686 -60.91 -4.83 11.78
C LYS A 686 -62.03 -5.50 10.98
N THR A 687 -63.10 -4.76 10.69
CA THR A 687 -64.24 -5.21 9.90
C THR A 687 -63.99 -5.12 8.39
N PHE A 688 -62.99 -4.37 7.94
CA PHE A 688 -62.66 -4.28 6.51
C PHE A 688 -61.96 -5.57 6.07
N LYS A 689 -62.43 -6.13 4.96
CA LYS A 689 -61.85 -7.31 4.32
C LYS A 689 -61.48 -6.96 2.89
N TYR A 690 -60.30 -7.40 2.47
CA TYR A 690 -59.79 -7.20 1.13
C TYR A 690 -59.38 -8.56 0.57
N ASP A 691 -59.65 -8.78 -0.70
CA ASP A 691 -59.31 -10.03 -1.36
C ASP A 691 -57.82 -10.11 -1.69
N ARG A 692 -57.18 -8.96 -1.93
CA ARG A 692 -55.76 -8.83 -2.24
C ARG A 692 -55.16 -7.60 -1.53
N ILE A 693 -53.90 -7.72 -1.13
CA ILE A 693 -53.14 -6.64 -0.50
C ILE A 693 -51.83 -6.47 -1.26
N ILE A 694 -51.53 -5.23 -1.64
CA ILE A 694 -50.31 -4.83 -2.32
C ILE A 694 -49.59 -3.78 -1.44
N SER A 695 -48.26 -3.80 -1.47
CA SER A 695 -47.41 -2.75 -0.92
C SER A 695 -46.16 -2.69 -1.80
N VAL A 696 -45.91 -1.51 -2.37
CA VAL A 696 -44.97 -1.29 -3.49
C VAL A 696 -43.76 -0.46 -3.09
#